data_AF-A0A7J3W9L6-F1
#
_entry.id   AF-A0A7J3W9L6-F1
#
_cell.length_a   1.000
_cell.length_b   1.000
_cell.length_c   1.000
_cell.angle_alpha   90.00
_cell.angle_beta   90.00
_cell.angle_gamma   90.00
#
_symmetry.space_group_name_H-M   'P 1'
#
loop_
_entity.id
_entity.type
_entity.pdbx_description
1 polymer ?
#
loop_
_entity_poly.entity_id
_entity_poly.type
_entity_poly.pdbx_seq_one_letter_code
_entity_poly.pdbx_strand_id
1 'polypeptide(L)'
;MIHVKKELIIVALMIVTLVFVSLISSSYILAEESGIPLRIDVYIKSDTDLKILDVVIFVNESSVNQDLRQYITFIKDNVSIPLIQPKSVVKDNLVLQVSNKIPLGEYNLSVFLKAMIGSQDMHITYSLVNSTRITVPISDEATGAQVYFVIRETDFVRKLEWTCPIPPSKYVPPTPTKPLNATLIYESISPGQRLVFLLINDTLYGDQWFVAGLDMFVRDLSSLGYSVKAYLIAGGAPSDLRSLLKDGLSEGLVGAILIGDLPAAWYEMYCWDTWEQFPTDLFYMDLDGSFVDEDNDGLFDSHFDGEGDKAPEIWVGRLDVPNKYGHNESEILTRYFFRNHWYITGKITVPHRALIYIDDDWVYMAESVDNSLAKIYSERTLVTDKETTNSEDYKMRLVEGYEWVHLQCHGWPGGHTFMTPNGWDGTVYTSDYEAIDPPVFFYQFFVCSGARFVENDYLAGSAVFMTSHGLTAIGSTKTGSMLYFSDFYTKLAEGKPIGEAFKEWFVLHGESLPCWFYGMTIIGNPVLTPRLESAKLYGWVKDLSGNAIEGAAIEVYNYASRVLLNSSVTSAEGYYEVFVPYGNVYLVIHKGGYYTYSSDVFYHIALTERNVTLTQKLLEKKDIMLVVDDDSEYWIDQGTWLEEIRTVIKQAGYDIYAWNESIQGLPPLEALKDARGVFWHTGTRYLYAISKLDAETLLQYVQSGGKLVLEGEDIGYDHGNDTFMMAVAHAYYLTDHAGSPSLEVTLSHPITAGLPSNFTFEQMPPFPDGVAPALLSPYTEVDISARVYNIVDGDTFDAFPIGRIRLADINAPELSEVGGQEAKNALASLILGKEIYLNVDDKYVMDPYNRLVGVAYIKEDGGYLLNVNKWLVENGYATINDYDNEFNPSTWRLYEYYPKDPDSAPVLEVIKYSGTPYSAVIVYENKTSLSKVVYVAFPLHYLAKDIRDQFIRNIVSWLLSPPDLSYFPAPYIDMSKKKVNSAIIVGNSDPHGPCGGAHTLDTVGGMMIAAQLGYIAGSEEAKLFLDTDVAWYNYSEAKVYYWPIEGLTNIITVGGPGVNQITWRYFANPWYAPGYIQWDERGNQLLITPSNIYNESEWVALGQDLAIIESIYVAEEDRYVLLVAGFGGDGTRAACLIVQLFGTDKEIMKLRGVA
;
A
#
# COMPACT_ATOMS: atom_id res chain seq x y z
N MET A 1 -23.61 60.84 4.13
CA MET A 1 -25.01 60.62 4.57
C MET A 1 -25.83 59.67 3.67
N ILE A 2 -25.23 59.02 2.66
CA ILE A 2 -25.86 57.97 1.83
C ILE A 2 -25.25 56.58 2.10
N HIS A 3 -24.16 56.49 2.86
CA HIS A 3 -23.48 55.22 3.20
C HIS A 3 -24.04 54.47 4.41
N VAL A 4 -24.86 55.11 5.27
CA VAL A 4 -25.45 54.44 6.46
C VAL A 4 -26.79 53.75 6.12
N LYS A 5 -27.28 53.85 4.87
CA LYS A 5 -28.56 53.26 4.44
C LYS A 5 -28.46 51.92 3.72
N LYS A 6 -27.27 51.47 3.29
CA LYS A 6 -27.11 50.16 2.62
C LYS A 6 -26.81 49.02 3.60
N GLU A 7 -26.07 49.28 4.68
CA GLU A 7 -25.85 48.28 5.74
C GLU A 7 -27.13 47.97 6.52
N LEU A 8 -28.04 48.94 6.70
CA LEU A 8 -29.35 48.69 7.32
C LEU A 8 -30.31 47.87 6.44
N ILE A 9 -30.09 47.78 5.12
CA ILE A 9 -30.94 46.98 4.22
C ILE A 9 -30.45 45.53 4.13
N ILE A 10 -29.14 45.29 4.26
CA ILE A 10 -28.57 43.94 4.27
C ILE A 10 -28.78 43.27 5.63
N VAL A 11 -28.65 44.02 6.73
CA VAL A 11 -29.04 43.53 8.07
C VAL A 11 -30.56 43.34 8.16
N ALA A 12 -31.36 44.17 7.48
CA ALA A 12 -32.81 43.96 7.40
C ALA A 12 -33.20 42.75 6.53
N LEU A 13 -32.46 42.40 5.46
CA LEU A 13 -32.74 41.17 4.69
C LEU A 13 -32.25 39.89 5.40
N MET A 14 -31.14 39.94 6.15
CA MET A 14 -30.74 38.81 7.00
C MET A 14 -31.71 38.61 8.17
N ILE A 15 -32.18 39.68 8.81
CA ILE A 15 -33.21 39.57 9.85
C ILE A 15 -34.57 39.17 9.26
N VAL A 16 -34.93 39.58 8.04
CA VAL A 16 -36.18 39.14 7.40
C VAL A 16 -36.15 37.65 7.01
N THR A 17 -34.98 37.07 6.74
CA THR A 17 -34.88 35.63 6.46
C THR A 17 -34.82 34.80 7.76
N LEU A 18 -34.20 35.32 8.83
CA LEU A 18 -34.23 34.71 10.17
C LEU A 18 -35.58 34.87 10.89
N VAL A 19 -36.37 35.91 10.56
CA VAL A 19 -37.69 36.17 11.14
C VAL A 19 -38.82 35.53 10.32
N PHE A 20 -38.64 35.19 9.04
CA PHE A 20 -39.61 34.36 8.30
C PHE A 20 -39.57 32.88 8.68
N VAL A 21 -38.50 32.40 9.33
CA VAL A 21 -38.47 31.05 9.93
C VAL A 21 -39.00 31.05 11.37
N SER A 22 -39.14 32.21 12.02
CA SER A 22 -39.69 32.32 13.39
C SER A 22 -41.16 32.76 13.48
N LEU A 23 -41.86 32.96 12.35
CA LEU A 23 -43.26 33.41 12.28
C LEU A 23 -44.15 32.47 11.46
N ILE A 24 -44.02 31.16 11.69
CA ILE A 24 -45.14 30.20 11.52
C ILE A 24 -45.22 29.36 12.80
N SER A 25 -45.31 30.05 13.94
CA SER A 25 -45.51 29.45 15.26
C SER A 25 -46.83 29.96 15.86
N SER A 26 -47.95 29.86 15.14
CA SER A 26 -49.27 30.19 15.70
C SER A 26 -50.42 29.63 14.85
N SER A 27 -50.60 28.31 14.88
CA SER A 27 -51.93 27.66 14.83
C SER A 27 -51.80 26.18 15.20
N TYR A 28 -51.29 25.93 16.41
CA TYR A 28 -51.39 24.61 17.02
C TYR A 28 -52.84 24.40 17.48
N ILE A 29 -53.58 23.63 16.68
CA ILE A 29 -54.61 22.76 17.25
C ILE A 29 -53.85 21.68 18.02
N LEU A 30 -54.14 21.61 19.31
CA LEU A 30 -53.71 20.53 20.21
C LEU A 30 -54.13 19.18 19.61
N ALA A 31 -53.14 18.37 19.23
CA ALA A 31 -53.30 16.92 19.11
C ALA A 31 -52.06 16.26 19.73
N GLU A 32 -52.21 15.86 21.00
CA GLU A 32 -51.34 14.86 21.63
C GLU A 32 -51.50 13.53 20.88
N GLU A 33 -50.67 13.28 19.87
CA GLU A 33 -50.34 11.93 19.42
C GLU A 33 -48.82 11.87 19.29
N SER A 34 -48.15 11.00 20.07
CA SER A 34 -46.71 10.83 19.98
C SER A 34 -46.36 10.25 18.61
N GLY A 35 -45.73 11.05 17.76
CA GLY A 35 -45.14 10.58 16.50
C GLY A 35 -44.06 9.53 16.75
N ILE A 36 -43.74 8.77 15.71
CA ILE A 36 -42.63 7.81 15.68
C ILE A 36 -41.38 8.58 15.20
N PRO A 37 -40.24 8.53 15.94
CA PRO A 37 -38.99 9.11 15.48
C PRO A 37 -38.44 8.31 14.30
N LEU A 38 -38.24 8.97 13.17
CA LEU A 38 -37.54 8.45 12.00
C LEU A 38 -36.11 9.00 12.01
N ARG A 39 -35.13 8.11 12.18
CA ARG A 39 -33.69 8.43 12.08
C ARG A 39 -33.22 8.23 10.64
N ILE A 40 -32.52 9.22 10.12
CA ILE A 40 -31.88 9.19 8.80
C ILE A 40 -30.38 9.35 9.03
N ASP A 41 -29.61 8.32 8.71
CA ASP A 41 -28.15 8.39 8.72
C ASP A 41 -27.69 9.19 7.50
N VAL A 42 -26.93 10.25 7.74
CA VAL A 42 -26.39 11.14 6.70
C VAL A 42 -24.89 10.94 6.61
N TYR A 43 -24.42 10.57 5.42
CA TYR A 43 -23.00 10.45 5.10
C TYR A 43 -22.61 11.59 4.18
N ILE A 44 -21.54 12.30 4.50
CA ILE A 44 -21.00 13.37 3.67
C ILE A 44 -19.54 13.03 3.39
N LYS A 45 -19.22 12.77 2.13
CA LYS A 45 -17.86 12.63 1.63
C LYS A 45 -17.40 13.98 1.07
N SER A 46 -16.36 14.55 1.66
CA SER A 46 -15.58 15.63 1.07
C SER A 46 -14.61 15.04 0.07
N ASP A 47 -14.77 15.39 -1.21
CA ASP A 47 -13.84 15.04 -2.28
C ASP A 47 -13.30 16.31 -2.93
N THR A 48 -12.72 17.16 -2.09
CA THR A 48 -12.09 18.44 -2.43
C THR A 48 -10.94 18.71 -1.48
N ASP A 49 -9.99 19.54 -1.91
CA ASP A 49 -8.90 20.06 -1.10
C ASP A 49 -9.33 21.27 -0.22
N LEU A 50 -10.59 21.70 -0.37
CA LEU A 50 -11.14 22.87 0.31
C LEU A 50 -11.82 22.49 1.63
N LYS A 51 -11.70 23.38 2.61
CA LYS A 51 -12.48 23.29 3.84
C LYS A 51 -13.96 23.51 3.54
N ILE A 52 -14.80 22.76 4.23
CA ILE A 52 -16.25 22.85 4.14
C ILE A 52 -16.77 23.27 5.51
N LEU A 53 -17.24 24.51 5.62
CA LEU A 53 -17.65 25.17 6.84
C LEU A 53 -19.17 25.28 6.94
N ASP A 54 -19.68 25.39 8.16
CA ASP A 54 -21.08 25.70 8.47
C ASP A 54 -22.08 24.86 7.68
N VAL A 55 -21.85 23.54 7.66
CA VAL A 55 -22.71 22.60 6.93
C VAL A 55 -24.02 22.46 7.67
N VAL A 56 -25.13 22.77 6.99
CA VAL A 56 -26.48 22.64 7.51
C VAL A 56 -27.25 21.64 6.67
N ILE A 57 -27.68 20.56 7.31
CA ILE A 57 -28.48 19.50 6.69
C ILE A 57 -29.91 19.62 7.19
N PHE A 58 -30.86 19.65 6.27
CA PHE A 58 -32.26 19.86 6.60
C PHE A 58 -33.20 19.23 5.58
N VAL A 59 -34.44 19.00 6.02
CA VAL A 59 -35.56 18.59 5.15
C VAL A 59 -36.48 19.79 5.01
N ASN A 60 -36.76 20.19 3.77
CA ASN A 60 -37.70 21.28 3.50
C ASN A 60 -39.12 20.70 3.38
N GLU A 61 -40.05 21.16 4.23
CA GLU A 61 -41.46 20.72 4.24
C GLU A 61 -42.16 20.87 2.88
N SER A 62 -41.76 21.86 2.08
CA SER A 62 -42.35 22.12 0.76
C SER A 62 -41.88 21.15 -0.33
N SER A 63 -40.78 20.42 -0.10
CA SER A 63 -40.22 19.41 -1.02
C SER A 63 -40.61 17.97 -0.67
N VAL A 64 -41.29 17.76 0.46
CA VAL A 64 -41.87 16.45 0.80
C VAL A 64 -43.07 16.19 -0.10
N ASN A 65 -43.13 15.00 -0.72
CA ASN A 65 -44.27 14.58 -1.54
C ASN A 65 -45.59 14.79 -0.77
N GLN A 66 -46.62 15.29 -1.46
CA GLN A 66 -47.95 15.57 -0.93
C GLN A 66 -48.55 14.38 -0.13
N ASP A 67 -48.21 13.16 -0.52
CA ASP A 67 -48.65 11.91 0.13
C ASP A 67 -48.03 11.69 1.52
N LEU A 68 -46.75 12.06 1.71
CA LEU A 68 -46.01 11.93 2.98
C LEU A 68 -46.20 13.16 3.88
N ARG A 69 -46.37 14.35 3.26
CA ARG A 69 -46.43 15.65 3.93
C ARG A 69 -47.53 15.75 4.99
N GLN A 70 -48.68 15.13 4.76
CA GLN A 70 -49.80 15.11 5.70
C GLN A 70 -49.54 14.29 6.98
N TYR A 71 -48.48 13.47 6.98
CA TYR A 71 -48.11 12.61 8.10
C TYR A 71 -46.89 13.12 8.88
N ILE A 72 -46.19 14.17 8.44
CA ILE A 72 -45.08 14.76 9.22
C ILE A 72 -45.67 15.65 10.31
N THR A 73 -45.41 15.34 11.59
CA THR A 73 -45.97 16.05 12.74
C THR A 73 -45.01 17.06 13.35
N PHE A 74 -43.70 16.83 13.23
CA PHE A 74 -42.65 17.73 13.70
C PHE A 74 -41.30 17.40 13.02
N ILE A 75 -40.52 18.41 12.65
CA ILE A 75 -39.13 18.24 12.20
C ILE A 75 -38.23 18.67 13.36
N LYS A 76 -37.41 17.76 13.89
CA LYS A 76 -36.39 18.14 14.88
C LYS A 76 -35.20 18.78 14.16
N ASP A 77 -34.63 19.79 14.81
CA ASP A 77 -33.58 20.72 14.38
C ASP A 77 -32.60 20.21 13.29
N ASN A 78 -32.26 21.10 12.36
CA ASN A 78 -31.25 20.90 11.33
C ASN A 78 -29.95 20.36 11.93
N VAL A 79 -29.31 19.40 11.26
CA VAL A 79 -27.96 18.97 11.63
C VAL A 79 -26.99 20.07 11.21
N SER A 80 -26.14 20.52 12.13
CA SER A 80 -25.14 21.56 11.89
C SER A 80 -23.75 21.00 12.17
N ILE A 81 -22.91 20.92 11.15
CA ILE A 81 -21.53 20.44 11.24
C ILE A 81 -20.62 21.65 11.00
N PRO A 82 -19.88 22.14 12.01
CA PRO A 82 -19.09 23.37 11.88
C PRO A 82 -17.98 23.30 10.83
N LEU A 83 -17.36 22.12 10.68
CA LEU A 83 -16.24 21.89 9.78
C LEU A 83 -16.21 20.43 9.33
N ILE A 84 -16.08 20.22 8.03
CA ILE A 84 -15.69 18.94 7.43
C ILE A 84 -14.30 19.15 6.83
N GLN A 85 -13.35 18.28 7.19
CA GLN A 85 -11.98 18.36 6.69
C GLN A 85 -11.91 17.98 5.19
N PRO A 86 -10.96 18.52 4.43
CA PRO A 86 -10.65 18.04 3.09
C PRO A 86 -10.49 16.52 3.05
N LYS A 87 -10.92 15.87 1.97
CA LYS A 87 -10.75 14.42 1.73
C LYS A 87 -11.24 13.50 2.88
N SER A 88 -12.23 13.94 3.67
CA SER A 88 -12.77 13.19 4.82
C SER A 88 -14.22 12.73 4.61
N VAL A 89 -14.66 11.77 5.42
CA VAL A 89 -16.07 11.34 5.49
C VAL A 89 -16.63 11.65 6.87
N VAL A 90 -17.81 12.26 6.92
CA VAL A 90 -18.52 12.54 8.16
C VAL A 90 -19.87 11.84 8.15
N LYS A 91 -20.21 11.18 9.27
CA LYS A 91 -21.51 10.57 9.52
C LYS A 91 -22.24 11.33 10.62
N ASP A 92 -23.49 11.70 10.37
CA ASP A 92 -24.38 12.26 11.39
C ASP A 92 -25.83 11.76 11.18
N ASN A 93 -26.77 12.19 12.02
CA ASN A 93 -28.14 11.68 12.03
C ASN A 93 -29.17 12.80 12.06
N LEU A 94 -30.04 12.83 11.06
CA LEU A 94 -31.20 13.71 11.01
C LEU A 94 -32.44 12.96 11.57
N VAL A 95 -33.22 13.60 12.44
CA VAL A 95 -34.40 12.98 13.07
C VAL A 95 -35.69 13.70 12.71
N LEU A 96 -36.66 12.98 12.14
CA LEU A 96 -38.00 13.46 11.80
C LEU A 96 -39.05 12.80 12.70
N GLN A 97 -40.13 13.50 13.05
CA GLN A 97 -41.29 12.89 13.72
C GLN A 97 -42.43 12.70 12.73
N VAL A 98 -42.85 11.45 12.56
CA VAL A 98 -43.91 11.06 11.62
C VAL A 98 -45.10 10.50 12.41
N SER A 99 -46.31 10.82 11.98
CA SER A 99 -47.56 10.33 12.56
C SER A 99 -47.61 8.81 12.52
N ASN A 100 -48.06 8.19 13.62
CA ASN A 100 -48.34 6.76 13.73
C ASN A 100 -49.47 6.25 12.80
N LYS A 101 -50.10 7.14 12.02
CA LYS A 101 -51.16 6.85 11.04
C LYS A 101 -50.67 6.83 9.60
N ILE A 102 -49.35 6.91 9.37
CA ILE A 102 -48.79 6.82 8.02
C ILE A 102 -49.19 5.47 7.37
N PRO A 103 -49.72 5.47 6.13
CA PRO A 103 -50.08 4.24 5.42
C PRO A 103 -48.87 3.35 5.17
N LEU A 104 -49.10 2.04 5.09
CA LEU A 104 -48.09 1.07 4.67
C LEU A 104 -47.64 1.38 3.23
N GLY A 105 -46.34 1.51 3.01
CA GLY A 105 -45.79 1.87 1.70
C GLY A 105 -44.35 2.37 1.76
N GLU A 106 -43.81 2.67 0.59
CA GLU A 106 -42.51 3.32 0.42
C GLU A 106 -42.69 4.80 0.08
N TYR A 107 -41.89 5.66 0.71
CA TYR A 107 -41.93 7.11 0.52
C TYR A 107 -40.55 7.67 0.22
N ASN A 108 -40.45 8.54 -0.79
CA ASN A 108 -39.23 9.28 -1.10
C ASN A 108 -39.14 10.54 -0.25
N LEU A 109 -37.96 10.81 0.29
CA LEU A 109 -37.65 11.99 1.08
C LEU A 109 -36.41 12.69 0.52
N SER A 110 -36.55 13.96 0.17
CA SER A 110 -35.44 14.82 -0.23
C SER A 110 -34.79 15.51 0.98
N VAL A 111 -33.48 15.36 1.09
CA VAL A 111 -32.62 15.96 2.10
C VAL A 111 -31.71 16.98 1.42
N PHE A 112 -31.62 18.16 2.01
CA PHE A 112 -30.82 19.27 1.51
C PHE A 112 -29.58 19.43 2.37
N LEU A 113 -28.47 19.72 1.71
CA LEU A 113 -27.22 20.12 2.33
C LEU A 113 -26.91 21.54 1.86
N LYS A 114 -26.59 22.43 2.80
CA LYS A 114 -26.00 23.74 2.53
C LYS A 114 -24.65 23.81 3.20
N ALA A 115 -23.65 24.33 2.53
CA ALA A 115 -22.30 24.46 3.08
C ALA A 115 -21.64 25.74 2.58
N MET A 116 -20.67 26.24 3.34
CA MET A 116 -19.71 27.23 2.88
C MET A 116 -18.44 26.50 2.44
N ILE A 117 -17.98 26.75 1.22
CA ILE A 117 -16.76 26.13 0.67
C ILE A 117 -15.66 27.19 0.63
N GLY A 118 -14.52 26.92 1.27
CA GLY A 118 -13.41 27.87 1.41
C GLY A 118 -13.14 28.25 2.87
N SER A 119 -12.62 29.47 3.08
CA SER A 119 -12.34 30.00 4.41
C SER A 119 -13.48 30.90 4.92
N GLN A 120 -13.54 31.20 6.22
CA GLN A 120 -14.60 32.05 6.77
C GLN A 120 -14.74 33.39 6.04
N ASP A 121 -13.62 33.99 5.64
CA ASP A 121 -13.60 35.29 4.97
C ASP A 121 -13.66 35.19 3.44
N MET A 122 -13.29 34.03 2.86
CA MET A 122 -13.25 33.79 1.41
C MET A 122 -13.96 32.45 1.10
N HIS A 123 -15.28 32.48 1.02
CA HIS A 123 -16.11 31.30 0.74
C HIS A 123 -17.18 31.56 -0.32
N ILE A 124 -17.68 30.46 -0.88
CA ILE A 124 -18.94 30.41 -1.62
C ILE A 124 -19.97 29.61 -0.85
N THR A 125 -21.26 29.91 -1.04
CA THR A 125 -22.34 29.07 -0.54
C THR A 125 -22.70 28.02 -1.58
N TYR A 126 -22.59 26.75 -1.20
CA TYR A 126 -22.93 25.61 -2.03
C TYR A 126 -24.16 24.89 -1.47
N SER A 127 -24.95 24.25 -2.34
CA SER A 127 -26.14 23.52 -1.94
C SER A 127 -26.32 22.26 -2.77
N LEU A 128 -26.57 21.15 -2.10
CA LEU A 128 -26.88 19.86 -2.69
C LEU A 128 -28.26 19.38 -2.23
N VAL A 129 -28.87 18.55 -3.06
CA VAL A 129 -30.07 17.79 -2.70
C VAL A 129 -29.86 16.34 -3.08
N ASN A 130 -30.12 15.43 -2.15
CA ASN A 130 -30.20 14.01 -2.45
C ASN A 130 -31.46 13.43 -1.81
N SER A 131 -31.90 12.25 -2.23
CA SER A 131 -33.13 11.63 -1.75
C SER A 131 -32.87 10.24 -1.18
N THR A 132 -33.61 9.90 -0.12
CA THR A 132 -33.63 8.56 0.49
C THR A 132 -35.05 7.98 0.45
N ARG A 133 -35.17 6.66 0.58
CA ARG A 133 -36.45 5.95 0.72
C ARG A 133 -36.72 5.60 2.17
N ILE A 134 -38.01 5.63 2.54
CA ILE A 134 -38.52 5.25 3.85
C ILE A 134 -39.60 4.20 3.65
N THR A 135 -39.52 3.09 4.38
CA THR A 135 -40.53 2.00 4.32
C THR A 135 -41.35 1.97 5.60
N VAL A 136 -42.67 1.83 5.48
CA VAL A 136 -43.64 1.83 6.58
C VAL A 136 -44.32 0.44 6.67
N PRO A 137 -44.37 -0.20 7.85
CA PRO A 137 -44.25 0.36 9.19
C PRO A 137 -42.79 0.53 9.64
N ILE A 138 -42.51 1.64 10.32
CA ILE A 138 -41.19 1.96 10.86
C ILE A 138 -40.93 1.00 12.03
N SER A 139 -39.95 0.11 11.93
CA SER A 139 -39.61 -0.86 12.98
C SER A 139 -39.03 -0.19 14.23
N ASP A 140 -39.30 -0.75 15.41
CA ASP A 140 -38.85 -0.22 16.73
C ASP A 140 -37.32 -0.13 16.89
N GLU A 141 -36.55 -0.75 15.99
CA GLU A 141 -35.06 -0.75 15.96
C GLU A 141 -34.44 0.31 15.01
N ALA A 142 -35.25 1.14 14.33
CA ALA A 142 -34.88 2.26 13.45
C ALA A 142 -33.40 2.42 13.00
N THR A 143 -32.89 1.46 12.22
CA THR A 143 -31.96 1.68 11.10
C THR A 143 -32.83 1.98 9.86
N GLY A 144 -33.25 3.24 9.67
CA GLY A 144 -34.44 3.53 8.87
C GLY A 144 -34.22 4.05 7.44
N ALA A 145 -33.18 4.84 7.19
CA ALA A 145 -32.92 5.48 5.89
C ALA A 145 -31.49 6.02 5.86
N GLN A 146 -30.84 5.98 4.71
CA GLN A 146 -29.47 6.47 4.52
C GLN A 146 -29.44 7.45 3.34
N VAL A 147 -28.75 8.58 3.52
CA VAL A 147 -28.50 9.54 2.44
C VAL A 147 -27.02 9.87 2.36
N TYR A 148 -26.50 9.89 1.14
CA TYR A 148 -25.09 10.15 0.86
C TYR A 148 -24.95 11.48 0.11
N PHE A 149 -24.04 12.33 0.55
CA PHE A 149 -23.61 13.52 -0.16
C PHE A 149 -22.14 13.36 -0.54
N VAL A 150 -21.79 13.69 -1.78
CA VAL A 150 -20.40 13.82 -2.21
C VAL A 150 -20.23 15.26 -2.69
N ILE A 151 -19.26 15.96 -2.13
CA ILE A 151 -18.95 17.35 -2.51
C ILE A 151 -17.65 17.32 -3.30
N ARG A 152 -17.72 17.60 -4.61
CA ARG A 152 -16.58 17.60 -5.54
C ARG A 152 -16.29 19.02 -6.03
N GLU A 153 -15.01 19.34 -6.25
CA GLU A 153 -14.61 20.65 -6.80
C GLU A 153 -15.30 20.96 -8.13
N THR A 154 -15.46 19.93 -8.97
CA THR A 154 -16.16 20.00 -10.25
C THR A 154 -17.59 20.54 -10.17
N ASP A 155 -18.25 20.41 -9.02
CA ASP A 155 -19.68 20.68 -8.89
C ASP A 155 -19.98 22.15 -8.53
N PHE A 156 -19.02 22.85 -7.93
CA PHE A 156 -19.20 24.22 -7.45
C PHE A 156 -18.23 25.23 -8.05
N VAL A 157 -17.15 24.77 -8.69
CA VAL A 157 -16.17 25.69 -9.29
C VAL A 157 -16.80 26.46 -10.45
N ARG A 158 -16.67 27.80 -10.41
CA ARG A 158 -17.19 28.66 -11.47
C ARG A 158 -16.48 28.36 -12.78
N LYS A 159 -17.27 28.18 -13.85
CA LYS A 159 -16.76 27.90 -15.19
C LYS A 159 -15.94 29.07 -15.72
N LEU A 160 -14.90 28.73 -16.45
CA LEU A 160 -14.07 29.62 -17.23
C LEU A 160 -14.87 30.20 -18.42
N GLU A 161 -14.89 31.53 -18.58
CA GLU A 161 -15.54 32.26 -19.68
C GLU A 161 -14.58 32.62 -20.82
N TRP A 162 -14.99 32.33 -22.06
CA TRP A 162 -14.29 32.75 -23.27
C TRP A 162 -14.53 34.23 -23.55
N THR A 163 -13.47 35.03 -23.56
CA THR A 163 -13.55 36.50 -23.68
C THR A 163 -13.04 37.05 -25.02
N CYS A 164 -12.63 36.18 -25.96
CA CYS A 164 -12.15 36.63 -27.27
C CYS A 164 -13.30 37.24 -28.10
N PRO A 165 -13.06 38.37 -28.80
CA PRO A 165 -14.02 38.92 -29.76
C PRO A 165 -14.20 38.06 -31.04
N ILE A 166 -13.39 37.03 -31.24
CA ILE A 166 -13.41 36.13 -32.41
C ILE A 166 -13.69 34.70 -31.91
N PRO A 167 -14.60 33.94 -32.54
CA PRO A 167 -14.82 32.54 -32.19
C PRO A 167 -13.55 31.71 -32.42
N PRO A 168 -13.35 30.62 -31.66
CA PRO A 168 -12.20 29.73 -31.84
C PRO A 168 -12.13 29.22 -33.29
N SER A 169 -10.91 28.98 -33.78
CA SER A 169 -10.73 28.38 -35.10
C SER A 169 -11.47 27.05 -35.16
N LYS A 170 -12.34 26.91 -36.16
CA LYS A 170 -12.97 25.62 -36.47
C LYS A 170 -11.94 24.74 -37.17
N TYR A 171 -11.76 23.53 -36.68
CA TYR A 171 -10.92 22.57 -37.35
C TYR A 171 -11.58 22.12 -38.65
N VAL A 172 -10.76 21.97 -39.68
CA VAL A 172 -11.11 21.23 -40.88
C VAL A 172 -10.02 20.17 -41.00
N PRO A 173 -10.34 18.87 -40.84
CA PRO A 173 -9.34 17.82 -40.87
C PRO A 173 -8.55 17.90 -42.18
N PRO A 174 -7.22 18.07 -42.14
CA PRO A 174 -6.41 17.93 -43.32
C PRO A 174 -6.45 16.46 -43.74
N THR A 175 -6.84 16.16 -44.97
CA THR A 175 -6.72 14.80 -45.52
C THR A 175 -5.22 14.45 -45.58
N PRO A 176 -4.73 13.43 -44.84
CA PRO A 176 -3.32 13.06 -44.91
C PRO A 176 -3.00 12.63 -46.34
N THR A 177 -2.18 13.42 -47.05
CA THR A 177 -1.82 13.11 -48.45
C THR A 177 -0.62 12.19 -48.56
N LYS A 178 0.05 11.87 -47.44
CA LYS A 178 1.26 11.05 -47.37
C LYS A 178 1.24 10.11 -46.16
N PRO A 179 1.67 8.85 -46.30
CA PRO A 179 1.78 7.91 -45.19
C PRO A 179 2.80 8.37 -44.15
N LEU A 180 2.67 7.90 -42.91
CA LEU A 180 3.67 8.12 -41.87
C LEU A 180 5.03 7.57 -42.31
N ASN A 181 6.06 8.40 -42.18
CA ASN A 181 7.45 7.97 -42.21
C ASN A 181 8.09 8.36 -40.88
N ALA A 182 8.31 7.37 -40.00
CA ALA A 182 9.01 7.51 -38.73
C ALA A 182 10.40 6.89 -38.85
N THR A 183 11.46 7.72 -38.84
CA THR A 183 12.85 7.27 -38.96
C THR A 183 13.54 7.41 -37.61
N LEU A 184 13.91 6.29 -36.97
CA LEU A 184 14.73 6.29 -35.76
C LEU A 184 16.14 6.84 -36.09
N ILE A 185 16.53 7.92 -35.41
CA ILE A 185 17.82 8.60 -35.61
C ILE A 185 18.75 8.52 -34.41
N TYR A 186 18.22 8.21 -33.22
CA TYR A 186 19.00 8.04 -32.00
C TYR A 186 18.32 7.04 -31.08
N GLU A 187 19.12 6.20 -30.42
CA GLU A 187 18.68 5.28 -29.39
C GLU A 187 19.76 5.16 -28.31
N SER A 188 19.35 5.28 -27.05
CA SER A 188 20.18 5.01 -25.88
C SER A 188 19.31 4.36 -24.81
N ILE A 189 19.53 3.06 -24.58
CA ILE A 189 18.76 2.25 -23.62
C ILE A 189 19.69 1.79 -22.50
N SER A 190 19.31 2.09 -21.25
CA SER A 190 19.97 1.54 -20.06
C SER A 190 18.98 0.66 -19.27
N PRO A 191 19.39 -0.54 -18.80
CA PRO A 191 18.54 -1.39 -17.99
C PRO A 191 18.05 -0.67 -16.72
N GLY A 192 16.74 -0.72 -16.45
CA GLY A 192 16.11 -0.11 -15.28
C GLY A 192 15.86 1.41 -15.37
N GLN A 193 16.19 2.06 -16.49
CA GLN A 193 15.84 3.47 -16.74
C GLN A 193 14.52 3.60 -17.51
N ARG A 194 13.75 4.64 -17.19
CA ARG A 194 12.47 4.96 -17.84
C ARG A 194 12.69 5.43 -19.27
N LEU A 195 11.89 4.98 -20.24
CA LEU A 195 12.06 5.31 -21.65
C LEU A 195 11.22 6.53 -22.08
N VAL A 196 11.81 7.44 -22.85
CA VAL A 196 11.13 8.61 -23.43
C VAL A 196 11.34 8.65 -24.95
N PHE A 197 10.26 8.93 -25.69
CA PHE A 197 10.31 9.15 -27.13
C PHE A 197 10.38 10.64 -27.46
N LEU A 198 11.31 11.01 -28.34
CA LEU A 198 11.35 12.32 -28.99
C LEU A 198 10.82 12.15 -30.42
N LEU A 199 9.62 12.66 -30.69
CA LEU A 199 9.03 12.66 -32.02
C LEU A 199 9.31 14.03 -32.64
N ILE A 200 10.07 14.09 -33.72
CA ILE A 200 10.62 15.34 -34.27
C ILE A 200 10.12 15.54 -35.70
N ASN A 201 9.53 16.69 -36.00
CA ASN A 201 9.17 17.03 -37.38
C ASN A 201 10.44 17.03 -38.27
N ASP A 202 10.42 16.23 -39.35
CA ASP A 202 11.58 15.99 -40.21
C ASP A 202 12.14 17.27 -40.86
N THR A 203 11.30 18.28 -41.06
CA THR A 203 11.69 19.56 -41.66
C THR A 203 12.68 20.36 -40.81
N LEU A 204 12.72 20.11 -39.49
CA LEU A 204 13.64 20.77 -38.56
C LEU A 204 15.06 20.21 -38.63
N TYR A 205 15.20 18.93 -38.98
CA TYR A 205 16.48 18.22 -38.86
C TYR A 205 17.52 18.62 -39.93
N GLY A 206 17.11 19.38 -40.95
CA GLY A 206 18.02 19.98 -41.92
C GLY A 206 18.93 21.08 -41.35
N ASP A 207 18.57 21.66 -40.21
CA ASP A 207 19.34 22.71 -39.54
C ASP A 207 20.36 22.14 -38.55
N GLN A 208 21.65 22.35 -38.82
CA GLN A 208 22.74 21.87 -37.98
C GLN A 208 22.76 22.49 -36.58
N TRP A 209 22.23 23.71 -36.43
CA TRP A 209 22.13 24.35 -35.12
C TRP A 209 21.08 23.66 -34.26
N PHE A 210 19.95 23.29 -34.85
CA PHE A 210 18.91 22.48 -34.21
C PHE A 210 19.42 21.11 -33.77
N VAL A 211 20.14 20.40 -34.65
CA VAL A 211 20.73 19.10 -34.31
C VAL A 211 21.67 19.22 -33.10
N ALA A 212 22.52 20.26 -33.05
CA ALA A 212 23.41 20.47 -31.90
C ALA A 212 22.65 20.76 -30.59
N GLY A 213 21.53 21.49 -30.67
CA GLY A 213 20.63 21.71 -29.53
C GLY A 213 19.94 20.43 -29.08
N LEU A 214 19.42 19.64 -30.02
CA LEU A 214 18.77 18.36 -29.76
C LEU A 214 19.74 17.35 -29.11
N ASP A 215 20.98 17.26 -29.59
CA ASP A 215 22.01 16.38 -29.01
C ASP A 215 22.27 16.72 -27.53
N MET A 216 22.25 18.00 -27.17
CA MET A 216 22.38 18.43 -25.79
C MET A 216 21.13 18.09 -24.98
N PHE A 217 19.94 18.30 -25.55
CA PHE A 217 18.68 17.92 -24.91
C PHE A 217 18.62 16.43 -24.59
N VAL A 218 19.03 15.57 -25.53
CA VAL A 218 19.16 14.12 -25.33
C VAL A 218 20.12 13.78 -24.20
N ARG A 219 21.30 14.43 -24.15
CA ARG A 219 22.26 14.23 -23.04
C ARG A 219 21.68 14.63 -21.69
N ASP A 220 20.93 15.72 -21.65
CA ASP A 220 20.27 16.19 -20.43
C ASP A 220 19.23 15.17 -19.93
N LEU A 221 18.40 14.63 -20.83
CA LEU A 221 17.45 13.55 -20.51
C LEU A 221 18.16 12.31 -19.94
N SER A 222 19.26 11.88 -20.56
CA SER A 222 20.05 10.76 -20.04
C SER A 222 20.68 11.07 -18.68
N SER A 223 21.09 12.31 -18.41
CA SER A 223 21.62 12.72 -17.10
C SER A 223 20.55 12.70 -15.99
N LEU A 224 19.28 12.87 -16.36
CA LEU A 224 18.12 12.78 -15.49
C LEU A 224 17.60 11.34 -15.32
N GLY A 225 18.31 10.35 -15.90
CA GLY A 225 17.99 8.92 -15.72
C GLY A 225 17.01 8.34 -16.74
N TYR A 226 16.81 9.00 -17.89
CA TYR A 226 15.95 8.50 -18.96
C TYR A 226 16.74 7.79 -20.07
N SER A 227 16.21 6.64 -20.51
CA SER A 227 16.50 6.08 -21.83
C SER A 227 15.78 6.91 -22.90
N VAL A 228 16.38 7.10 -24.08
CA VAL A 228 15.83 7.99 -25.12
C VAL A 228 15.84 7.30 -26.48
N LYS A 229 14.70 7.35 -27.17
CA LYS A 229 14.62 7.11 -28.63
C LYS A 229 14.14 8.37 -29.34
N ALA A 230 14.82 8.77 -30.41
CA ALA A 230 14.42 9.93 -31.20
C ALA A 230 14.07 9.54 -32.63
N TYR A 231 12.90 9.97 -33.09
CA TYR A 231 12.34 9.67 -34.41
C TYR A 231 12.14 10.95 -35.20
N LEU A 232 12.54 10.95 -36.48
CA LEU A 232 12.09 11.93 -37.45
C LEU A 232 10.75 11.51 -38.03
N ILE A 233 9.78 12.40 -37.97
CA ILE A 233 8.39 12.19 -38.35
C ILE A 233 8.07 13.05 -39.56
N ALA A 234 7.60 12.40 -40.62
CA ALA A 234 7.09 13.05 -41.82
C ALA A 234 5.74 12.43 -42.23
N GLY A 235 4.73 13.26 -42.49
CA GLY A 235 3.38 12.79 -42.84
C GLY A 235 2.69 12.01 -41.72
N GLY A 236 1.67 11.22 -42.08
CA GLY A 236 0.88 10.43 -41.12
C GLY A 236 -0.33 11.14 -40.53
N ALA A 237 -1.26 10.35 -40.01
CA ALA A 237 -2.40 10.79 -39.20
C ALA A 237 -2.07 10.68 -37.70
N PRO A 238 -2.86 11.32 -36.81
CA PRO A 238 -2.69 11.15 -35.36
C PRO A 238 -2.67 9.69 -34.92
N SER A 239 -3.52 8.84 -35.50
CA SER A 239 -3.55 7.40 -35.22
C SER A 239 -2.23 6.69 -35.50
N ASP A 240 -1.48 7.14 -36.52
CA ASP A 240 -0.18 6.54 -36.87
C ASP A 240 0.87 6.87 -35.79
N LEU A 241 0.85 8.10 -35.25
CA LEU A 241 1.73 8.52 -34.14
C LEU A 241 1.35 7.80 -32.84
N ARG A 242 0.06 7.69 -32.52
CA ARG A 242 -0.42 6.94 -31.34
C ARG A 242 0.01 5.48 -31.41
N SER A 243 -0.05 4.87 -32.59
CA SER A 243 0.42 3.50 -32.80
C SER A 243 1.92 3.35 -32.51
N LEU A 244 2.75 4.29 -32.99
CA LEU A 244 4.18 4.30 -32.68
C LEU A 244 4.47 4.44 -31.17
N LEU A 245 3.67 5.24 -30.46
CA LEU A 245 3.78 5.37 -29.01
C LEU A 245 3.36 4.08 -28.28
N LYS A 246 2.25 3.47 -28.72
CA LYS A 246 1.76 2.19 -28.19
C LYS A 246 2.80 1.07 -28.31
N ASP A 247 3.50 0.99 -29.45
CA ASP A 247 4.59 0.03 -29.65
C ASP A 247 5.70 0.18 -28.58
N GLY A 248 5.96 1.41 -28.14
CA GLY A 248 6.98 1.72 -27.14
C GLY A 248 6.64 1.29 -25.70
N LEU A 249 5.36 1.03 -25.37
CA LEU A 249 4.96 0.62 -24.01
C LEU A 249 5.66 -0.67 -23.56
N SER A 250 5.78 -1.62 -24.48
CA SER A 250 6.49 -2.89 -24.30
C SER A 250 7.97 -2.71 -23.92
N GLU A 251 8.55 -1.58 -24.28
CA GLU A 251 9.95 -1.21 -24.00
C GLU A 251 10.11 -0.36 -22.73
N GLY A 252 9.02 -0.13 -21.97
CA GLY A 252 9.01 0.69 -20.75
C GLY A 252 8.87 2.19 -21.01
N LEU A 253 8.19 2.59 -22.10
CA LEU A 253 7.87 3.99 -22.38
C LEU A 253 7.03 4.60 -21.25
N VAL A 254 7.50 5.73 -20.71
CA VAL A 254 6.77 6.51 -19.69
C VAL A 254 6.27 7.85 -20.19
N GLY A 255 6.80 8.32 -21.33
CA GLY A 255 6.45 9.64 -21.85
C GLY A 255 6.98 9.95 -23.25
N ALA A 256 6.40 10.96 -23.88
CA ALA A 256 6.82 11.44 -25.19
C ALA A 256 6.88 12.96 -25.27
N ILE A 257 7.80 13.46 -26.10
CA ILE A 257 7.95 14.88 -26.40
C ILE A 257 7.79 15.06 -27.91
N LEU A 258 6.76 15.80 -28.31
CA LEU A 258 6.41 16.11 -29.70
C LEU A 258 7.07 17.44 -30.07
N ILE A 259 7.99 17.41 -31.03
CA ILE A 259 8.88 18.53 -31.37
C ILE A 259 8.55 19.05 -32.78
N GLY A 260 7.97 20.25 -32.80
CA GLY A 260 7.49 20.97 -33.98
C GLY A 260 6.05 20.64 -34.39
N ASP A 261 5.64 21.14 -35.57
CA ASP A 261 4.30 20.94 -36.13
C ASP A 261 4.06 19.47 -36.50
N LEU A 262 3.57 18.69 -35.53
CA LEU A 262 3.19 17.29 -35.69
C LEU A 262 1.67 17.13 -35.67
N PRO A 263 1.12 16.05 -36.30
CA PRO A 263 -0.32 15.78 -36.30
C PRO A 263 -0.94 15.89 -34.91
N ALA A 264 -2.09 16.56 -34.81
CA ALA A 264 -2.85 16.72 -33.57
C ALA A 264 -4.18 15.96 -33.70
N ALA A 265 -4.51 15.17 -32.68
CA ALA A 265 -5.85 14.60 -32.54
C ALA A 265 -6.83 15.68 -32.08
N TRP A 266 -8.08 15.57 -32.54
CA TRP A 266 -9.14 16.51 -32.21
C TRP A 266 -10.32 15.78 -31.59
N TYR A 267 -10.94 16.42 -30.61
CA TYR A 267 -12.08 15.91 -29.89
C TYR A 267 -13.22 16.95 -29.92
N GLU A 268 -14.45 16.47 -29.93
CA GLU A 268 -15.64 17.29 -29.80
C GLU A 268 -16.62 16.75 -28.77
N MET A 269 -17.30 17.65 -28.05
CA MET A 269 -18.27 17.27 -27.03
C MET A 269 -19.25 18.41 -26.73
N TYR A 270 -20.41 18.04 -26.21
CA TYR A 270 -21.37 19.00 -25.65
C TYR A 270 -21.03 19.33 -24.19
N CYS A 271 -20.53 20.53 -23.95
CA CYS A 271 -20.23 21.05 -22.63
C CYS A 271 -20.72 22.49 -22.48
N TRP A 272 -21.22 22.83 -21.28
CA TRP A 272 -21.73 24.17 -20.93
C TRP A 272 -22.73 24.76 -21.91
N ASP A 273 -23.68 23.93 -22.36
CA ASP A 273 -24.72 24.28 -23.31
C ASP A 273 -24.21 24.60 -24.74
N THR A 274 -22.96 24.26 -25.05
CA THR A 274 -22.32 24.52 -26.34
C THR A 274 -21.56 23.30 -26.86
N TRP A 275 -21.47 23.16 -28.18
CA TRP A 275 -20.62 22.16 -28.81
C TRP A 275 -19.22 22.75 -29.02
N GLU A 276 -18.20 22.16 -28.41
CA GLU A 276 -16.81 22.63 -28.50
C GLU A 276 -15.94 21.62 -29.24
N GLN A 277 -14.98 22.13 -30.03
CA GLN A 277 -13.98 21.34 -30.76
C GLN A 277 -12.57 21.78 -30.36
N PHE A 278 -11.70 20.83 -29.98
CA PHE A 278 -10.37 21.15 -29.48
C PHE A 278 -9.34 20.06 -29.75
N PRO A 279 -8.06 20.44 -29.91
CA PRO A 279 -7.00 19.44 -29.97
C PRO A 279 -6.78 18.83 -28.59
N THR A 280 -6.52 17.53 -28.53
CA THR A 280 -6.28 16.82 -27.26
C THR A 280 -5.04 15.95 -27.34
N ASP A 281 -4.13 16.14 -26.38
CA ASP A 281 -2.98 15.25 -26.20
C ASP A 281 -3.33 14.03 -25.33
N LEU A 282 -4.54 13.98 -24.73
CA LEU A 282 -5.01 12.78 -24.03
C LEU A 282 -4.99 11.57 -24.97
N PHE A 283 -5.32 11.78 -26.25
CA PHE A 283 -5.21 10.76 -27.31
C PHE A 283 -3.81 10.15 -27.46
N TYR A 284 -2.75 10.89 -27.11
CA TYR A 284 -1.37 10.40 -27.13
C TYR A 284 -0.86 9.94 -25.76
N MET A 285 -1.62 10.20 -24.70
CA MET A 285 -1.28 9.82 -23.33
C MET A 285 -1.93 8.51 -22.94
N ASP A 286 -3.21 8.37 -23.25
CA ASP A 286 -4.00 7.16 -23.21
C ASP A 286 -3.72 6.39 -24.52
N LEU A 287 -3.16 5.19 -24.41
CA LEU A 287 -2.69 4.35 -25.50
C LEU A 287 -3.47 3.02 -25.61
N ASP A 288 -4.19 2.62 -24.56
CA ASP A 288 -5.06 1.44 -24.56
C ASP A 288 -6.57 1.74 -24.57
N GLY A 289 -6.98 2.98 -24.32
CA GLY A 289 -8.34 3.47 -24.49
C GLY A 289 -8.79 3.61 -25.95
N SER A 290 -10.10 3.68 -26.14
CA SER A 290 -10.75 3.72 -27.46
C SER A 290 -11.40 5.07 -27.73
N PHE A 291 -10.83 5.81 -28.67
CA PHE A 291 -11.39 7.05 -29.22
C PHE A 291 -12.16 6.77 -30.51
N VAL A 292 -13.42 7.20 -30.56
CA VAL A 292 -14.34 6.93 -31.68
C VAL A 292 -14.85 8.25 -32.26
N ASP A 293 -14.83 8.33 -33.59
CA ASP A 293 -15.46 9.36 -34.42
C ASP A 293 -16.72 8.71 -35.02
N GLU A 294 -17.87 8.95 -34.38
CA GLU A 294 -19.13 8.28 -34.73
C GLU A 294 -19.74 8.85 -36.01
N ASP A 295 -19.56 10.14 -36.29
CA ASP A 295 -20.15 10.82 -37.44
C ASP A 295 -19.20 10.92 -38.67
N ASN A 296 -17.96 10.44 -38.52
CA ASN A 296 -16.89 10.39 -39.51
C ASN A 296 -16.51 11.78 -40.06
N ASP A 297 -16.56 12.81 -39.22
CA ASP A 297 -16.16 14.16 -39.57
C ASP A 297 -14.68 14.45 -39.32
N GLY A 298 -13.93 13.49 -38.76
CA GLY A 298 -12.51 13.58 -38.42
C GLY A 298 -12.22 14.10 -37.01
N LEU A 299 -13.25 14.21 -36.16
CA LEU A 299 -13.17 14.58 -34.75
C LEU A 299 -13.66 13.41 -33.89
N PHE A 300 -12.95 13.10 -32.81
CA PHE A 300 -13.44 12.10 -31.86
C PHE A 300 -14.56 12.70 -31.00
N ASP A 301 -15.68 12.00 -30.85
CA ASP A 301 -16.82 12.44 -30.03
C ASP A 301 -17.02 11.55 -28.80
N SER A 302 -16.42 10.35 -28.81
CA SER A 302 -16.57 9.34 -27.77
C SER A 302 -15.23 8.75 -27.34
N HIS A 303 -15.12 8.46 -26.04
CA HIS A 303 -13.93 7.88 -25.39
C HIS A 303 -14.36 6.77 -24.42
N PHE A 304 -13.83 5.57 -24.60
CA PHE A 304 -14.17 4.35 -23.83
C PHE A 304 -12.90 3.62 -23.39
N ASP A 305 -13.03 2.71 -22.43
CA ASP A 305 -11.93 1.93 -21.84
C ASP A 305 -11.10 1.13 -22.87
N GLY A 306 -11.64 0.82 -24.05
CA GLY A 306 -10.87 0.16 -25.11
C GLY A 306 -10.32 -1.22 -24.70
N GLU A 307 -9.00 -1.39 -24.80
CA GLU A 307 -8.26 -2.59 -24.34
C GLU A 307 -7.84 -2.48 -22.85
N GLY A 308 -7.90 -1.29 -22.26
CA GLY A 308 -7.50 -0.99 -20.87
C GLY A 308 -8.55 -0.15 -20.15
N ASP A 309 -8.21 1.09 -19.80
CA ASP A 309 -9.13 2.07 -19.23
C ASP A 309 -9.08 3.42 -20.00
N LYS A 310 -9.58 4.51 -19.41
CA LYS A 310 -9.57 5.86 -20.03
C LYS A 310 -8.48 6.75 -19.42
N ALA A 311 -7.60 6.16 -18.63
CA ALA A 311 -6.53 6.84 -17.94
C ALA A 311 -5.28 6.90 -18.84
N PRO A 312 -4.35 7.82 -18.59
CA PRO A 312 -3.13 7.90 -19.39
C PRO A 312 -2.03 6.95 -18.91
N GLU A 313 -1.47 6.15 -19.83
CA GLU A 313 -0.30 5.29 -19.58
C GLU A 313 0.99 6.12 -19.53
N ILE A 314 1.07 7.15 -20.38
CA ILE A 314 2.25 8.00 -20.54
C ILE A 314 1.91 9.49 -20.39
N TRP A 315 2.92 10.31 -20.06
CA TRP A 315 2.79 11.77 -20.16
C TRP A 315 3.24 12.26 -21.54
N VAL A 316 2.67 13.39 -22.00
CA VAL A 316 3.04 14.01 -23.28
C VAL A 316 3.36 15.49 -23.07
N GLY A 317 4.45 15.95 -23.70
CA GLY A 317 4.80 17.37 -23.79
C GLY A 317 4.94 17.85 -25.23
N ARG A 318 4.51 19.08 -25.50
CA ARG A 318 4.62 19.71 -26.82
C ARG A 318 5.67 20.81 -26.87
N LEU A 319 6.60 20.69 -27.81
CA LEU A 319 7.54 21.72 -28.23
C LEU A 319 7.11 22.26 -29.60
N ASP A 320 5.92 22.87 -29.64
CA ASP A 320 5.29 23.41 -30.84
C ASP A 320 5.31 24.95 -30.78
N VAL A 321 6.13 25.60 -31.58
CA VAL A 321 6.37 27.05 -31.46
C VAL A 321 5.21 27.83 -32.11
N PRO A 322 4.63 28.86 -31.44
CA PRO A 322 3.62 29.71 -32.07
C PRO A 322 4.06 30.21 -33.45
N ASN A 323 3.25 29.91 -34.48
CA ASN A 323 3.55 30.30 -35.87
C ASN A 323 3.22 31.78 -36.13
N LYS A 324 4.04 32.64 -35.53
CA LYS A 324 3.93 34.09 -35.60
C LYS A 324 4.91 34.63 -36.64
N TYR A 325 4.40 35.40 -37.62
CA TYR A 325 5.15 36.23 -38.58
C TYR A 325 6.42 35.64 -39.25
N GLY A 326 6.48 34.33 -39.52
CA GLY A 326 7.61 33.72 -40.21
C GLY A 326 8.89 33.61 -39.37
N HIS A 327 8.75 33.45 -38.05
CA HIS A 327 9.86 33.09 -37.17
C HIS A 327 10.53 31.77 -37.60
N ASN A 328 11.84 31.67 -37.33
CA ASN A 328 12.59 30.45 -37.59
C ASN A 328 12.45 29.47 -36.42
N GLU A 329 11.56 28.50 -36.56
CA GLU A 329 11.24 27.50 -35.54
C GLU A 329 12.47 26.73 -35.06
N SER A 330 13.36 26.32 -35.97
CA SER A 330 14.58 25.58 -35.64
C SER A 330 15.48 26.38 -34.69
N GLU A 331 15.60 27.68 -34.89
CA GLU A 331 16.41 28.58 -34.05
C GLU A 331 15.79 28.74 -32.66
N ILE A 332 14.47 28.90 -32.57
CA ILE A 332 13.75 29.07 -31.30
C ILE A 332 13.87 27.80 -30.45
N LEU A 333 13.59 26.63 -31.04
CA LEU A 333 13.72 25.35 -30.35
C LEU A 333 15.17 25.07 -29.93
N THR A 334 16.15 25.47 -30.74
CA THR A 334 17.56 25.35 -30.34
C THR A 334 17.86 26.16 -29.08
N ARG A 335 17.43 27.43 -29.02
CA ARG A 335 17.60 28.28 -27.83
C ARG A 335 16.84 27.72 -26.62
N TYR A 336 15.66 27.15 -26.84
CA TYR A 336 14.88 26.45 -25.83
C TYR A 336 15.68 25.28 -25.21
N PHE A 337 16.34 24.45 -26.02
CA PHE A 337 17.18 23.35 -25.51
C PHE A 337 18.36 23.86 -24.67
N PHE A 338 19.05 24.94 -25.09
CA PHE A 338 20.11 25.55 -24.28
C PHE A 338 19.60 26.09 -22.94
N ARG A 339 18.39 26.65 -22.93
CA ARG A 339 17.77 27.13 -21.70
C ARG A 339 17.42 26.01 -20.74
N ASN A 340 16.91 24.88 -21.24
CA ASN A 340 16.70 23.66 -20.46
C ASN A 340 18.01 23.18 -19.82
N HIS A 341 19.07 23.08 -20.63
CA HIS A 341 20.40 22.72 -20.14
C HIS A 341 20.91 23.67 -19.04
N TRP A 342 20.72 24.97 -19.22
CA TRP A 342 21.11 25.96 -18.21
C TRP A 342 20.30 25.85 -16.93
N TYR A 343 19.02 25.48 -17.01
CA TYR A 343 18.21 25.23 -15.83
C TYR A 343 18.71 24.01 -15.05
N ILE A 344 18.89 22.89 -15.74
CA ILE A 344 19.36 21.61 -15.19
C ILE A 344 20.75 21.75 -14.56
N THR A 345 21.65 22.50 -15.21
CA THR A 345 23.01 22.74 -14.71
C THR A 345 23.12 23.91 -13.72
N GLY A 346 22.01 24.56 -13.38
CA GLY A 346 22.00 25.69 -12.44
C GLY A 346 22.63 26.99 -12.96
N LYS A 347 22.86 27.12 -14.28
CA LYS A 347 23.46 28.31 -14.92
C LYS A 347 22.48 29.47 -15.10
N ILE A 348 21.17 29.19 -15.17
CA ILE A 348 20.12 30.21 -15.15
C ILE A 348 19.35 30.10 -13.83
N THR A 349 19.03 31.26 -13.25
CA THR A 349 18.36 31.38 -11.95
C THR A 349 17.36 32.53 -11.99
N VAL A 350 16.25 32.34 -11.31
CA VAL A 350 15.28 33.39 -10.95
C VAL A 350 15.10 33.36 -9.43
N PRO A 351 14.48 34.38 -8.81
CA PRO A 351 14.09 34.29 -7.41
C PRO A 351 13.30 33.00 -7.13
N HIS A 352 13.72 32.22 -6.13
CA HIS A 352 13.09 30.95 -5.77
C HIS A 352 11.81 31.21 -4.96
N ARG A 353 10.75 31.60 -5.66
CA ARG A 353 9.47 32.01 -5.11
C ARG A 353 8.34 31.79 -6.11
N ALA A 354 7.11 31.68 -5.61
CA ALA A 354 5.92 31.54 -6.45
C ALA A 354 5.05 32.81 -6.45
N LEU A 355 4.44 33.11 -7.60
CA LEU A 355 3.33 34.06 -7.71
C LEU A 355 2.02 33.28 -7.82
N ILE A 356 1.06 33.59 -6.96
CA ILE A 356 -0.28 33.05 -6.97
C ILE A 356 -1.22 34.22 -7.25
N TYR A 357 -1.75 34.28 -8.46
CA TYR A 357 -2.58 35.37 -8.94
C TYR A 357 -3.96 34.85 -9.30
N ILE A 358 -4.93 35.08 -8.42
CA ILE A 358 -6.27 34.51 -8.52
C ILE A 358 -7.28 35.63 -8.63
N ASP A 359 -7.97 35.67 -9.77
CA ASP A 359 -9.05 36.61 -10.05
C ASP A 359 -10.33 36.27 -9.26
N ASP A 360 -11.22 37.26 -9.14
CA ASP A 360 -12.39 37.31 -8.23
C ASP A 360 -13.16 35.99 -8.07
N ASP A 361 -13.38 35.31 -9.19
CA ASP A 361 -14.27 34.17 -9.30
C ASP A 361 -13.81 32.92 -8.53
N TRP A 362 -12.52 32.82 -8.22
CA TRP A 362 -11.92 31.64 -7.57
C TRP A 362 -11.18 31.97 -6.27
N VAL A 363 -11.34 33.18 -5.72
CA VAL A 363 -10.65 33.63 -4.50
C VAL A 363 -10.88 32.69 -3.30
N TYR A 364 -12.02 32.00 -3.24
CA TYR A 364 -12.29 31.00 -2.20
C TYR A 364 -11.36 29.76 -2.25
N MET A 365 -10.65 29.55 -3.37
CA MET A 365 -9.64 28.48 -3.53
C MET A 365 -8.23 28.92 -3.10
N ALA A 366 -8.02 30.21 -2.85
CA ALA A 366 -6.69 30.80 -2.66
C ALA A 366 -5.88 30.16 -1.53
N GLU A 367 -6.52 29.86 -0.40
CA GLU A 367 -5.85 29.19 0.73
C GLU A 367 -5.35 27.79 0.35
N SER A 368 -6.15 27.01 -0.41
CA SER A 368 -5.75 25.67 -0.84
C SER A 368 -4.59 25.71 -1.85
N VAL A 369 -4.65 26.64 -2.81
CA VAL A 369 -3.55 26.83 -3.78
C VAL A 369 -2.27 27.29 -3.09
N ASP A 370 -2.36 28.24 -2.15
CA ASP A 370 -1.21 28.71 -1.37
C ASP A 370 -0.59 27.59 -0.53
N ASN A 371 -1.43 26.81 0.19
CA ASN A 371 -0.98 25.66 0.96
C ASN A 371 -0.31 24.59 0.08
N SER A 372 -0.81 24.40 -1.14
CA SER A 372 -0.25 23.43 -2.10
C SER A 372 1.12 23.86 -2.60
N LEU A 373 1.30 25.14 -2.94
CA LEU A 373 2.59 25.69 -3.38
C LEU A 373 3.57 25.90 -2.20
N ALA A 374 3.08 26.06 -0.97
CA ALA A 374 3.91 26.12 0.23
C ALA A 374 4.73 24.85 0.48
N LYS A 375 4.29 23.72 -0.10
CA LYS A 375 5.01 22.45 -0.10
C LYS A 375 6.33 22.51 -0.88
N ILE A 376 6.46 23.47 -1.82
CA ILE A 376 7.60 23.62 -2.74
C ILE A 376 8.38 24.90 -2.44
N TYR A 377 7.68 26.02 -2.17
CA TYR A 377 8.27 27.36 -2.02
C TYR A 377 7.93 27.99 -0.67
N SER A 378 8.91 28.40 0.13
CA SER A 378 8.65 29.21 1.35
C SER A 378 8.23 30.65 1.05
N GLU A 379 8.83 31.29 0.04
CA GLU A 379 8.46 32.63 -0.41
C GLU A 379 7.38 32.55 -1.50
N ARG A 380 6.19 33.09 -1.20
CA ARG A 380 5.05 33.10 -2.11
C ARG A 380 4.38 34.46 -2.06
N THR A 381 3.93 34.95 -3.22
CA THR A 381 3.15 36.19 -3.33
C THR A 381 1.72 35.82 -3.72
N LEU A 382 0.77 35.98 -2.80
CA LEU A 382 -0.65 35.75 -3.04
C LEU A 382 -1.35 37.08 -3.39
N VAL A 383 -2.07 37.10 -4.52
CA VAL A 383 -2.82 38.26 -5.01
C VAL A 383 -4.24 37.83 -5.32
N THR A 384 -5.21 38.36 -4.57
CA THR A 384 -6.64 37.97 -4.61
C THR A 384 -7.61 39.15 -4.45
N ASP A 385 -7.11 40.38 -4.28
CA ASP A 385 -7.96 41.54 -4.04
C ASP A 385 -8.53 42.07 -5.36
N LYS A 386 -9.85 41.91 -5.52
CA LYS A 386 -10.66 42.34 -6.66
C LYS A 386 -10.45 43.78 -7.15
N GLU A 387 -10.07 44.70 -6.25
CA GLU A 387 -9.85 46.09 -6.65
C GLU A 387 -8.47 46.26 -7.33
N THR A 388 -7.59 45.27 -7.20
CA THR A 388 -6.19 45.31 -7.62
C THR A 388 -5.79 44.18 -8.59
N THR A 389 -6.58 43.11 -8.71
CA THR A 389 -6.41 42.08 -9.72
C THR A 389 -6.70 42.64 -11.11
N ASN A 390 -5.66 43.04 -11.83
CA ASN A 390 -5.79 43.64 -13.15
C ASN A 390 -4.50 43.47 -13.98
N SER A 391 -4.58 43.78 -15.27
CA SER A 391 -3.45 43.62 -16.19
C SER A 391 -2.22 44.46 -15.85
N GLU A 392 -2.37 45.65 -15.27
CA GLU A 392 -1.23 46.52 -14.96
C GLU A 392 -0.42 45.95 -13.80
N ASP A 393 -1.11 45.58 -12.71
CA ASP A 393 -0.48 44.95 -11.54
C ASP A 393 0.14 43.59 -11.91
N TYR A 394 -0.56 42.74 -12.65
CA TYR A 394 -0.02 41.45 -13.10
C TYR A 394 1.27 41.62 -13.91
N LYS A 395 1.28 42.54 -14.88
CA LYS A 395 2.47 42.82 -15.71
C LYS A 395 3.62 43.39 -14.87
N MET A 396 3.35 44.25 -13.89
CA MET A 396 4.37 44.76 -12.98
C MET A 396 5.01 43.64 -12.16
N ARG A 397 4.22 42.70 -11.66
CA ARG A 397 4.74 41.57 -10.86
C ARG A 397 5.60 40.65 -11.69
N LEU A 398 5.20 40.32 -12.92
CA LEU A 398 5.99 39.45 -13.80
C LEU A 398 7.45 39.91 -13.97
N VAL A 399 7.70 41.22 -13.93
CA VAL A 399 9.06 41.80 -14.01
C VAL A 399 9.92 41.44 -12.78
N GLU A 400 9.32 41.17 -11.63
CA GLU A 400 10.06 40.88 -10.40
C GLU A 400 10.68 39.47 -10.37
N GLY A 401 10.19 38.55 -11.19
CA GLY A 401 10.70 37.18 -11.35
C GLY A 401 10.23 36.16 -10.30
N TYR A 402 9.93 34.97 -10.79
CA TYR A 402 9.36 33.85 -10.03
C TYR A 402 9.81 32.52 -10.64
N GLU A 403 10.04 31.49 -9.84
CA GLU A 403 10.23 30.15 -10.41
C GLU A 403 8.91 29.57 -10.93
N TRP A 404 7.81 29.84 -10.20
CA TRP A 404 6.47 29.37 -10.57
C TRP A 404 5.45 30.51 -10.58
N VAL A 405 4.62 30.57 -11.61
CA VAL A 405 3.44 31.44 -11.69
C VAL A 405 2.19 30.58 -11.80
N HIS A 406 1.30 30.68 -10.81
CA HIS A 406 -0.05 30.14 -10.85
C HIS A 406 -1.02 31.28 -11.15
N LEU A 407 -1.68 31.24 -12.31
CA LEU A 407 -2.62 32.26 -12.75
C LEU A 407 -4.01 31.65 -12.91
N GLN A 408 -5.00 32.21 -12.20
CA GLN A 408 -6.42 31.91 -12.40
C GLN A 408 -7.15 33.16 -12.87
N CYS A 409 -7.48 33.22 -14.16
CA CYS A 409 -8.25 34.29 -14.76
C CYS A 409 -8.95 33.79 -16.04
N HIS A 410 -9.78 34.63 -16.64
CA HIS A 410 -10.45 34.30 -17.89
C HIS A 410 -9.57 34.60 -19.10
N GLY A 411 -9.82 33.95 -20.24
CA GLY A 411 -9.02 34.23 -21.41
C GLY A 411 -9.41 33.46 -22.67
N TRP A 412 -8.45 33.39 -23.58
CA TRP A 412 -8.50 32.70 -24.85
C TRP A 412 -7.06 32.38 -25.29
N PRO A 413 -6.83 31.75 -26.47
CA PRO A 413 -5.48 31.43 -26.90
C PRO A 413 -4.55 32.64 -26.95
N GLY A 414 -4.98 33.79 -27.49
CA GLY A 414 -4.12 34.98 -27.67
C GLY A 414 -3.91 35.86 -26.43
N GLY A 415 -4.44 35.51 -25.26
CA GLY A 415 -4.28 36.31 -24.05
C GLY A 415 -5.28 36.01 -22.94
N HIS A 416 -5.18 36.77 -21.86
CA HIS A 416 -6.06 36.65 -20.70
C HIS A 416 -6.53 38.01 -20.20
N THR A 417 -7.62 38.01 -19.44
CA THR A 417 -8.30 39.22 -18.97
C THR A 417 -8.83 39.00 -17.56
N PHE A 418 -8.90 40.10 -16.81
CA PHE A 418 -9.37 40.10 -15.43
C PHE A 418 -10.79 40.67 -15.34
N MET A 419 -11.54 40.16 -14.37
CA MET A 419 -12.81 40.75 -13.96
C MET A 419 -12.53 41.77 -12.86
N THR A 420 -12.96 43.01 -13.06
CA THR A 420 -12.90 44.04 -12.00
C THR A 420 -14.32 44.35 -11.50
N PRO A 421 -14.47 45.04 -10.35
CA PRO A 421 -15.77 45.51 -9.87
C PRO A 421 -16.58 46.34 -10.88
N ASN A 422 -15.94 46.91 -11.91
CA ASN A 422 -16.58 47.70 -12.96
C ASN A 422 -16.81 46.91 -14.28
N GLY A 423 -16.54 45.61 -14.29
CA GLY A 423 -16.63 44.71 -15.43
C GLY A 423 -15.26 44.21 -15.92
N TRP A 424 -15.25 43.57 -17.09
CA TRP A 424 -14.02 43.13 -17.75
C TRP A 424 -13.09 44.32 -18.01
N ASP A 425 -11.89 44.27 -17.43
CA ASP A 425 -10.87 45.32 -17.61
C ASP A 425 -9.47 44.71 -17.61
N GLY A 426 -8.57 45.33 -18.38
CA GLY A 426 -7.17 44.93 -18.46
C GLY A 426 -6.94 43.57 -19.10
N THR A 427 -6.59 43.56 -20.38
CA THR A 427 -6.12 42.37 -21.08
C THR A 427 -4.58 42.31 -21.07
N VAL A 428 -4.04 41.11 -20.85
CA VAL A 428 -2.64 40.78 -21.09
C VAL A 428 -2.56 39.90 -22.33
N TYR A 429 -1.90 40.39 -23.36
CA TYR A 429 -1.74 39.69 -24.63
C TYR A 429 -0.46 38.84 -24.63
N THR A 430 -0.40 37.86 -25.52
CA THR A 430 0.84 37.12 -25.85
C THR A 430 2.02 38.07 -26.14
N SER A 431 1.78 39.19 -26.82
CA SER A 431 2.79 40.22 -27.09
C SER A 431 3.29 40.94 -25.84
N ASP A 432 2.52 40.99 -24.75
CA ASP A 432 2.99 41.55 -23.48
C ASP A 432 4.03 40.62 -22.84
N TYR A 433 3.87 39.30 -22.91
CA TYR A 433 4.88 38.34 -22.43
C TYR A 433 6.20 38.48 -23.19
N GLU A 434 6.13 38.64 -24.51
CA GLU A 434 7.31 38.90 -25.36
C GLU A 434 7.98 40.23 -25.02
N ALA A 435 7.19 41.28 -24.77
CA ALA A 435 7.71 42.61 -24.48
C ALA A 435 8.31 42.74 -23.07
N ILE A 436 7.72 42.04 -22.10
CA ILE A 436 8.18 41.99 -20.71
C ILE A 436 9.42 41.11 -20.58
N ASP A 437 9.47 40.02 -21.34
CA ASP A 437 10.46 38.94 -21.21
C ASP A 437 10.59 38.45 -19.75
N PRO A 438 9.50 37.94 -19.16
CA PRO A 438 9.43 37.68 -17.73
C PRO A 438 10.48 36.65 -17.28
N PRO A 439 11.24 36.92 -16.20
CA PRO A 439 12.14 35.95 -15.60
C PRO A 439 11.36 34.89 -14.81
N VAL A 440 10.68 34.01 -15.55
CA VAL A 440 9.84 32.93 -15.00
C VAL A 440 10.11 31.61 -15.70
N PHE A 441 10.20 30.52 -14.92
CA PHE A 441 10.46 29.18 -15.44
C PHE A 441 9.18 28.38 -15.72
N PHE A 442 8.24 28.34 -14.77
CA PHE A 442 7.07 27.47 -14.84
C PHE A 442 5.76 28.23 -14.71
N TYR A 443 4.74 27.78 -15.45
CA TYR A 443 3.41 28.38 -15.45
C TYR A 443 2.33 27.32 -15.25
N GLN A 444 1.39 27.60 -14.35
CA GLN A 444 0.07 26.97 -14.32
C GLN A 444 -0.95 27.99 -14.80
N PHE A 445 -1.44 27.81 -16.03
CA PHE A 445 -2.46 28.66 -16.63
C PHE A 445 -3.84 28.04 -16.44
N PHE A 446 -4.54 28.47 -15.39
CA PHE A 446 -5.98 28.31 -15.28
C PHE A 446 -6.66 29.41 -16.08
N VAL A 447 -6.61 29.25 -17.41
CA VAL A 447 -7.09 30.21 -18.42
C VAL A 447 -7.72 29.43 -19.57
N CYS A 448 -8.91 29.84 -20.01
CA CYS A 448 -9.62 29.18 -21.10
C CYS A 448 -8.74 29.09 -22.35
N SER A 449 -8.50 27.89 -22.86
CA SER A 449 -7.80 27.65 -24.13
C SER A 449 -6.40 28.28 -24.25
N GLY A 450 -5.78 28.66 -23.12
CA GLY A 450 -4.47 29.32 -23.13
C GLY A 450 -3.34 28.44 -23.69
N ALA A 451 -3.54 27.12 -23.71
CA ALA A 451 -2.60 26.14 -24.26
C ALA A 451 -3.03 25.57 -25.62
N ARG A 452 -3.98 26.20 -26.33
CA ARG A 452 -4.45 25.75 -27.65
C ARG A 452 -3.38 25.95 -28.73
N PHE A 453 -2.45 25.00 -28.80
CA PHE A 453 -1.22 25.05 -29.59
C PHE A 453 -1.41 25.12 -31.12
N VAL A 454 -2.60 24.77 -31.63
CA VAL A 454 -2.95 24.85 -33.05
C VAL A 454 -3.20 26.27 -33.56
N GLU A 455 -3.32 27.26 -32.66
CA GLU A 455 -3.50 28.65 -33.03
C GLU A 455 -2.14 29.30 -33.36
N ASN A 456 -2.11 30.17 -34.37
CA ASN A 456 -0.86 30.85 -34.80
C ASN A 456 -0.18 31.65 -33.68
N ASP A 457 -0.96 32.10 -32.69
CA ASP A 457 -0.47 32.77 -31.49
C ASP A 457 -1.26 32.25 -30.29
N TYR A 458 -0.56 31.70 -29.30
CA TYR A 458 -1.18 31.12 -28.11
C TYR A 458 -0.36 31.38 -26.83
N LEU A 459 -1.06 31.57 -25.71
CA LEU A 459 -0.53 32.11 -24.45
C LEU A 459 0.61 31.26 -23.88
N ALA A 460 0.38 29.95 -23.73
CA ALA A 460 1.37 29.05 -23.16
C ALA A 460 2.66 29.00 -24.00
N GLY A 461 2.53 28.94 -25.32
CA GLY A 461 3.67 28.90 -26.24
C GLY A 461 4.44 30.21 -26.26
N SER A 462 3.76 31.35 -26.22
CA SER A 462 4.40 32.66 -26.15
C SER A 462 5.16 32.85 -24.83
N ALA A 463 4.60 32.40 -23.70
CA ALA A 463 5.28 32.42 -22.40
C ALA A 463 6.51 31.50 -22.36
N VAL A 464 6.43 30.31 -22.98
CA VAL A 464 7.49 29.30 -22.94
C VAL A 464 8.57 29.58 -23.99
N PHE A 465 8.22 29.72 -25.28
CA PHE A 465 9.19 29.74 -26.37
C PHE A 465 9.68 31.14 -26.74
N MET A 466 8.86 32.16 -26.52
CA MET A 466 9.15 33.54 -26.95
C MET A 466 9.77 34.41 -25.84
N THR A 467 10.10 33.82 -24.70
CA THR A 467 10.81 34.47 -23.59
C THR A 467 12.19 33.84 -23.38
N SER A 468 13.05 34.52 -22.61
CA SER A 468 14.40 34.10 -22.27
C SER A 468 14.45 33.12 -21.08
N HIS A 469 13.34 32.92 -20.37
CA HIS A 469 13.29 32.08 -19.16
C HIS A 469 12.29 30.92 -19.24
N GLY A 470 11.14 31.05 -19.91
CA GLY A 470 10.06 30.06 -19.87
C GLY A 470 10.51 28.63 -20.21
N LEU A 471 10.12 27.65 -19.39
CA LEU A 471 10.50 26.24 -19.58
C LEU A 471 9.30 25.36 -19.85
N THR A 472 8.28 25.43 -18.99
CA THR A 472 7.09 24.57 -19.08
C THR A 472 5.85 25.33 -18.61
N ALA A 473 4.76 25.16 -19.33
CA ALA A 473 3.44 25.68 -18.99
C ALA A 473 2.41 24.55 -19.06
N ILE A 474 1.50 24.53 -18.09
CA ILE A 474 0.35 23.62 -18.06
C ILE A 474 -0.89 24.46 -18.27
N GLY A 475 -1.79 24.01 -19.14
CA GLY A 475 -3.04 24.69 -19.41
C GLY A 475 -3.98 23.84 -20.24
N SER A 476 -5.11 24.43 -20.63
CA SER A 476 -6.13 23.76 -21.44
C SER A 476 -6.15 24.27 -22.88
N THR A 477 -6.48 23.39 -23.83
CA THR A 477 -6.72 23.70 -25.25
C THR A 477 -8.17 24.13 -25.54
N LYS A 478 -9.04 24.04 -24.54
CA LYS A 478 -10.47 24.38 -24.57
C LYS A 478 -10.86 25.20 -23.33
N THR A 479 -12.14 25.56 -23.21
CA THR A 479 -12.70 26.02 -21.93
C THR A 479 -12.46 24.93 -20.86
N GLY A 480 -12.24 25.29 -19.60
CA GLY A 480 -11.81 24.34 -18.56
C GLY A 480 -10.31 24.41 -18.27
N SER A 481 -9.87 23.72 -17.23
CA SER A 481 -8.50 23.71 -16.69
C SER A 481 -8.35 22.65 -15.59
N MET A 482 -7.14 22.49 -15.05
CA MET A 482 -6.84 21.70 -13.86
C MET A 482 -7.59 22.20 -12.62
N LEU A 483 -8.13 21.27 -11.84
CA LEU A 483 -8.63 21.44 -10.46
C LEU A 483 -7.86 20.48 -9.55
N TYR A 484 -8.18 20.37 -8.26
CA TYR A 484 -7.48 19.45 -7.35
C TYR A 484 -5.97 19.67 -7.32
N PHE A 485 -5.57 20.94 -7.25
CA PHE A 485 -4.17 21.34 -7.41
C PHE A 485 -3.24 20.74 -6.35
N SER A 486 -3.76 20.39 -5.17
CA SER A 486 -2.95 19.75 -4.12
C SER A 486 -2.39 18.43 -4.62
N ASP A 487 -3.15 17.64 -5.36
CA ASP A 487 -2.71 16.34 -5.86
C ASP A 487 -1.56 16.49 -6.85
N PHE A 488 -1.62 17.49 -7.75
CA PHE A 488 -0.53 17.81 -8.66
C PHE A 488 0.72 18.37 -7.94
N TYR A 489 0.55 19.40 -7.11
CA TYR A 489 1.68 20.06 -6.42
C TYR A 489 2.35 19.17 -5.38
N THR A 490 1.61 18.24 -4.75
CA THR A 490 2.19 17.27 -3.82
C THR A 490 3.16 16.36 -4.54
N LYS A 491 2.84 15.88 -5.75
CA LYS A 491 3.77 15.06 -6.55
C LYS A 491 5.02 15.83 -6.96
N LEU A 492 4.88 17.10 -7.32
CA LEU A 492 6.04 17.96 -7.57
C LEU A 492 6.91 18.14 -6.32
N ALA A 493 6.29 18.32 -5.16
CA ALA A 493 7.00 18.47 -3.89
C ALA A 493 7.69 17.18 -3.42
N GLU A 494 7.19 16.01 -3.84
CA GLU A 494 7.86 14.71 -3.71
C GLU A 494 9.07 14.55 -4.64
N GLY A 495 9.35 15.54 -5.50
CA GLY A 495 10.44 15.52 -6.47
C GLY A 495 10.10 14.82 -7.78
N LYS A 496 8.81 14.54 -8.06
CA LYS A 496 8.41 13.97 -9.35
C LYS A 496 8.50 15.04 -10.46
N PRO A 497 8.94 14.65 -11.68
CA PRO A 497 8.88 15.53 -12.85
C PRO A 497 7.45 15.98 -13.17
N ILE A 498 7.31 17.14 -13.80
CA ILE A 498 6.02 17.73 -14.18
C ILE A 498 5.15 16.76 -14.97
N GLY A 499 5.72 15.99 -15.90
CA GLY A 499 5.00 14.99 -16.70
C GLY A 499 4.38 13.89 -15.84
N GLU A 500 5.15 13.31 -14.92
CA GLU A 500 4.64 12.26 -14.02
C GLU A 500 3.60 12.81 -13.04
N ALA A 501 3.85 14.00 -12.46
CA ALA A 501 2.88 14.66 -11.59
C ALA A 501 1.56 14.96 -12.32
N PHE A 502 1.64 15.40 -13.58
CA PHE A 502 0.48 15.66 -14.43
C PHE A 502 -0.27 14.37 -14.76
N LYS A 503 0.44 13.31 -15.13
CA LYS A 503 -0.16 12.00 -15.42
C LYS A 503 -0.89 11.43 -14.22
N GLU A 504 -0.25 11.40 -13.05
CA GLU A 504 -0.86 10.90 -11.81
C GLU A 504 -2.07 11.72 -11.39
N TRP A 505 -2.01 13.05 -11.54
CA TRP A 505 -3.19 13.90 -11.35
C TRP A 505 -4.32 13.54 -12.33
N PHE A 506 -3.98 13.29 -13.59
CA PHE A 506 -4.96 12.96 -14.62
C PHE A 506 -5.60 11.59 -14.37
N VAL A 507 -4.84 10.58 -13.93
CA VAL A 507 -5.36 9.27 -13.52
C VAL A 507 -6.38 9.42 -12.38
N LEU A 508 -6.13 10.32 -11.42
CA LEU A 508 -7.04 10.54 -10.29
C LEU A 508 -8.32 11.29 -10.69
N HIS A 509 -8.21 12.26 -11.60
CA HIS A 509 -9.28 13.26 -11.80
C HIS A 509 -9.79 13.41 -13.22
N GLY A 510 -8.96 13.12 -14.22
CA GLY A 510 -9.19 13.46 -15.62
C GLY A 510 -10.49 12.89 -16.20
N GLU A 511 -10.92 11.73 -15.72
CA GLU A 511 -12.16 11.08 -16.13
C GLU A 511 -13.41 11.57 -15.39
N SER A 512 -13.25 12.19 -14.21
CA SER A 512 -14.37 12.53 -13.33
C SER A 512 -15.32 13.56 -13.94
N LEU A 513 -14.78 14.48 -14.77
CA LEU A 513 -15.57 15.44 -15.54
C LEU A 513 -14.83 15.89 -16.82
N PRO A 514 -15.04 15.19 -17.96
CA PRO A 514 -14.35 15.47 -19.22
C PRO A 514 -14.41 16.92 -19.69
N CYS A 515 -15.52 17.63 -19.39
CA CYS A 515 -15.66 19.05 -19.73
C CYS A 515 -14.52 19.92 -19.19
N TRP A 516 -13.99 19.63 -18.00
CA TRP A 516 -12.87 20.38 -17.43
C TRP A 516 -11.50 19.93 -17.95
N PHE A 517 -11.30 18.61 -18.12
CA PHE A 517 -9.96 18.05 -18.12
C PHE A 517 -9.45 17.54 -19.48
N TYR A 518 -10.33 17.19 -20.44
CA TYR A 518 -9.89 16.59 -21.72
C TYR A 518 -9.05 17.51 -22.60
N GLY A 519 -9.04 18.81 -22.30
CA GLY A 519 -8.19 19.80 -22.95
C GLY A 519 -6.81 19.98 -22.35
N MET A 520 -6.52 19.35 -21.21
CA MET A 520 -5.29 19.63 -20.47
C MET A 520 -4.07 19.12 -21.23
N THR A 521 -3.03 19.95 -21.31
CA THR A 521 -1.77 19.62 -21.98
C THR A 521 -0.58 20.31 -21.30
N ILE A 522 0.62 19.80 -21.59
CA ILE A 522 1.90 20.36 -21.19
C ILE A 522 2.59 20.97 -22.41
N ILE A 523 2.85 22.28 -22.35
CA ILE A 523 3.65 23.00 -23.35
C ILE A 523 5.05 23.20 -22.77
N GLY A 524 6.07 22.67 -23.44
CA GLY A 524 7.45 22.66 -22.94
C GLY A 524 7.92 21.27 -22.52
N ASN A 525 8.83 21.21 -21.54
CA ASN A 525 9.56 20.00 -21.19
C ASN A 525 8.97 19.35 -19.93
N PRO A 526 8.33 18.17 -20.04
CA PRO A 526 7.68 17.51 -18.90
C PRO A 526 8.67 16.90 -17.90
N VAL A 527 9.92 16.66 -18.28
CA VAL A 527 10.88 15.96 -17.40
C VAL A 527 11.51 16.87 -16.34
N LEU A 528 11.22 18.18 -16.38
CA LEU A 528 11.75 19.13 -15.42
C LEU A 528 11.01 19.03 -14.09
N THR A 529 11.77 19.24 -13.02
CA THR A 529 11.28 19.36 -11.64
C THR A 529 11.57 20.77 -11.14
N PRO A 530 10.65 21.45 -10.43
CA PRO A 530 11.01 22.66 -9.71
C PRO A 530 12.12 22.35 -8.70
N ARG A 531 12.99 23.33 -8.44
CA ARG A 531 14.03 23.15 -7.41
C ARG A 531 13.36 23.06 -6.05
N LEU A 532 13.63 22.02 -5.26
CA LEU A 532 13.09 21.93 -3.91
C LEU A 532 13.93 22.78 -2.96
N GLU A 533 13.25 23.57 -2.13
CA GLU A 533 13.91 24.30 -1.05
C GLU A 533 14.49 23.33 -0.02
N SER A 534 15.65 23.63 0.54
CA SER A 534 16.22 22.87 1.65
C SER A 534 16.15 23.67 2.92
N ALA A 535 15.78 23.01 4.03
CA ALA A 535 15.74 23.66 5.32
C ALA A 535 16.29 22.77 6.44
N LYS A 536 16.47 23.41 7.59
CA LYS A 536 17.10 22.83 8.75
C LYS A 536 16.15 21.88 9.48
N LEU A 537 16.55 20.62 9.58
CA LEU A 537 16.02 19.62 10.49
C LEU A 537 16.99 19.50 11.68
N TYR A 538 16.49 19.61 12.91
CA TYR A 538 17.32 19.57 14.10
C TYR A 538 16.59 18.93 15.29
N GLY A 539 17.33 18.59 16.34
CA GLY A 539 16.72 18.11 17.57
C GLY A 539 17.74 17.58 18.56
N TRP A 540 17.26 16.95 19.62
CA TRP A 540 18.09 16.33 20.66
C TRP A 540 17.85 14.83 20.73
N VAL A 541 18.96 14.08 20.76
CA VAL A 541 18.97 12.63 20.98
C VAL A 541 19.28 12.35 22.44
N LYS A 542 18.36 11.67 23.11
CA LYS A 542 18.46 11.29 24.53
C LYS A 542 18.21 9.80 24.72
N ASP A 543 18.59 9.23 25.86
CA ASP A 543 18.11 7.91 26.28
C ASP A 543 16.76 8.01 27.03
N LEU A 544 16.16 6.85 27.33
CA LEU A 544 14.92 6.74 28.11
C LEU A 544 15.01 7.35 29.53
N SER A 545 16.22 7.59 30.05
CA SER A 545 16.42 8.29 31.33
C SER A 545 16.55 9.81 31.17
N GLY A 546 16.50 10.31 29.94
CA GLY A 546 16.62 11.72 29.58
C GLY A 546 18.06 12.21 29.46
N ASN A 547 19.07 11.34 29.48
CA ASN A 547 20.47 11.73 29.30
C ASN A 547 20.77 11.97 27.83
N ALA A 548 21.52 13.04 27.52
CA ALA A 548 21.97 13.33 26.17
C ALA A 548 22.94 12.26 25.63
N ILE A 549 22.81 11.92 24.34
CA ILE A 549 23.67 10.96 23.66
C ILE A 549 24.61 11.67 22.69
N GLU A 550 25.88 11.76 23.07
CA GLU A 550 26.95 12.29 22.23
C GLU A 550 27.38 11.29 21.16
N GLY A 551 27.69 11.75 19.94
CA GLY A 551 28.28 10.92 18.90
C GLY A 551 27.37 9.82 18.36
N ALA A 552 26.06 10.05 18.30
CA ALA A 552 25.10 9.24 17.53
C ALA A 552 25.10 9.71 16.08
N ALA A 553 25.15 8.77 15.12
CA ALA A 553 25.09 9.09 13.69
C ALA A 553 23.63 9.28 13.28
N ILE A 554 23.33 10.42 12.66
CA ILE A 554 22.00 10.79 12.17
C ILE A 554 22.00 10.68 10.65
N GLU A 555 21.02 9.99 10.10
CA GLU A 555 20.83 9.84 8.66
C GLU A 555 19.38 10.19 8.31
N VAL A 556 19.19 10.99 7.26
CA VAL A 556 17.85 11.39 6.78
C VAL A 556 17.64 10.85 5.39
N TYR A 557 16.57 10.10 5.21
CA TYR A 557 16.25 9.44 3.95
C TYR A 557 15.00 10.05 3.33
N ASN A 558 14.98 10.15 2.00
CA ASN A 558 13.75 10.43 1.28
C ASN A 558 12.85 9.18 1.31
N TYR A 559 11.58 9.35 1.66
CA TYR A 559 10.66 8.22 1.82
C TYR A 559 10.42 7.46 0.52
N ALA A 560 10.18 8.17 -0.59
CA ALA A 560 9.81 7.54 -1.87
C ALA A 560 10.99 6.86 -2.56
N SER A 561 12.15 7.52 -2.62
CA SER A 561 13.34 7.02 -3.32
C SER A 561 14.26 6.16 -2.46
N ARG A 562 14.08 6.18 -1.13
CA ARG A 562 14.96 5.52 -0.14
C ARG A 562 16.43 5.98 -0.20
N VAL A 563 16.71 7.11 -0.84
CA VAL A 563 18.06 7.68 -0.96
C VAL A 563 18.39 8.50 0.29
N LEU A 564 19.62 8.33 0.80
CA LEU A 564 20.18 9.18 1.85
C LEU A 564 20.29 10.63 1.33
N LEU A 565 19.55 11.54 1.94
CA LEU A 565 19.56 12.96 1.60
C LEU A 565 20.76 13.66 2.23
N ASN A 566 20.97 13.44 3.53
CA ASN A 566 22.08 14.04 4.27
C ASN A 566 22.26 13.33 5.63
N SER A 567 23.38 13.60 6.30
CA SER A 567 23.75 12.99 7.58
C SER A 567 24.42 13.99 8.53
N SER A 568 24.39 13.71 9.82
CA SER A 568 25.02 14.52 10.87
C SER A 568 25.43 13.64 12.06
N VAL A 569 26.05 14.24 13.07
CA VAL A 569 26.43 13.55 14.32
C VAL A 569 26.08 14.42 15.51
N THR A 570 25.58 13.83 16.59
CA THR A 570 25.17 14.58 17.78
C THR A 570 26.34 15.18 18.57
N SER A 571 26.15 16.39 19.11
CA SER A 571 27.06 17.06 20.03
C SER A 571 27.06 16.42 21.43
N ALA A 572 27.89 16.94 22.35
CA ALA A 572 27.89 16.54 23.76
C ALA A 572 26.54 16.77 24.47
N GLU A 573 25.73 17.73 24.03
CA GLU A 573 24.36 17.94 24.53
C GLU A 573 23.32 17.05 23.82
N GLY A 574 23.75 16.16 22.93
CA GLY A 574 22.86 15.33 22.11
C GLY A 574 22.20 16.09 20.95
N TYR A 575 22.59 17.33 20.69
CA TYR A 575 22.02 18.16 19.62
C TYR A 575 22.53 17.71 18.26
N TYR A 576 21.64 17.63 17.26
CA TYR A 576 22.01 17.48 15.86
C TYR A 576 21.32 18.54 15.01
N GLU A 577 21.93 18.86 13.87
CA GLU A 577 21.29 19.59 12.79
C GLU A 577 21.76 19.08 11.43
N VAL A 578 20.84 19.09 10.47
CA VAL A 578 21.05 18.64 9.10
C VAL A 578 20.16 19.45 8.17
N PHE A 579 20.67 19.85 7.00
CA PHE A 579 19.89 20.55 5.99
C PHE A 579 19.42 19.54 4.95
N VAL A 580 18.10 19.43 4.79
CA VAL A 580 17.48 18.49 3.85
C VAL A 580 16.41 19.20 3.01
N PRO A 581 16.21 18.77 1.75
CA PRO A 581 15.12 19.25 0.90
C PRO A 581 13.75 19.08 1.56
N TYR A 582 12.79 19.92 1.20
CA TYR A 582 11.39 19.70 1.54
C TYR A 582 10.90 18.37 0.99
N GLY A 583 9.98 17.74 1.71
CA GLY A 583 9.35 16.50 1.28
C GLY A 583 9.17 15.48 2.40
N ASN A 584 8.60 14.32 2.02
CA ASN A 584 8.45 13.18 2.92
C ASN A 584 9.81 12.54 3.20
N VAL A 585 10.21 12.55 4.47
CA VAL A 585 11.49 12.00 4.94
C VAL A 585 11.28 11.15 6.18
N TYR A 586 12.25 10.31 6.50
CA TYR A 586 12.35 9.62 7.78
C TYR A 586 13.80 9.64 8.28
N LEU A 587 13.96 9.58 9.60
CA LEU A 587 15.24 9.65 10.29
C LEU A 587 15.67 8.25 10.72
N VAL A 588 16.94 7.92 10.52
CA VAL A 588 17.58 6.72 11.08
C VAL A 588 18.76 7.15 11.94
N ILE A 589 18.86 6.60 13.15
CA ILE A 589 19.91 6.96 14.12
C ILE A 589 20.62 5.72 14.64
N HIS A 590 21.96 5.76 14.57
CA HIS A 590 22.82 4.68 15.03
C HIS A 590 23.71 5.11 16.19
N LYS A 591 23.72 4.31 17.27
CA LYS A 591 24.67 4.43 18.38
C LYS A 591 25.00 3.07 18.98
N GLY A 592 26.28 2.74 19.13
CA GLY A 592 26.71 1.52 19.81
C GLY A 592 26.15 1.44 21.24
N GLY A 593 25.59 0.28 21.60
CA GLY A 593 24.90 0.06 22.88
C GLY A 593 23.39 0.35 22.87
N TYR A 594 22.86 0.93 21.78
CA TYR A 594 21.45 1.22 21.60
C TYR A 594 20.90 0.45 20.39
N TYR A 595 19.60 0.17 20.39
CA TYR A 595 18.88 -0.28 19.20
C TYR A 595 18.91 0.81 18.13
N THR A 596 18.85 0.41 16.86
CA THR A 596 18.70 1.37 15.76
C THR A 596 17.36 2.07 15.92
N TYR A 597 17.37 3.40 15.91
CA TYR A 597 16.12 4.17 15.91
C TYR A 597 15.75 4.49 14.47
N SER A 598 14.49 4.29 14.13
CA SER A 598 13.88 4.81 12.91
C SER A 598 12.64 5.62 13.31
N SER A 599 12.45 6.81 12.73
CA SER A 599 11.18 7.51 12.87
C SER A 599 10.15 6.98 11.88
N ASP A 600 8.88 7.22 12.15
CA ASP A 600 7.88 7.23 11.08
C ASP A 600 8.18 8.34 10.05
N VAL A 601 7.48 8.30 8.92
CA VAL A 601 7.54 9.27 7.84
C VAL A 601 6.95 10.59 8.29
N PHE A 602 7.63 11.69 7.96
CA PHE A 602 7.09 13.02 8.18
C PHE A 602 7.41 13.95 7.02
N TYR A 603 6.54 14.92 6.82
CA TYR A 603 6.76 15.98 5.84
C TYR A 603 7.69 17.05 6.44
N HIS A 604 8.90 17.16 5.90
CA HIS A 604 9.86 18.20 6.29
C HIS A 604 9.58 19.47 5.48
N ILE A 605 9.23 20.55 6.18
CA ILE A 605 9.13 21.90 5.64
C ILE A 605 9.74 22.89 6.61
N ALA A 606 10.42 23.90 6.07
CA ALA A 606 11.07 24.95 6.83
C ALA A 606 11.91 24.41 8.01
N LEU A 607 11.89 25.11 9.14
CA LEU A 607 12.60 24.71 10.35
C LEU A 607 11.82 23.61 11.08
N THR A 608 12.31 22.37 11.02
CA THR A 608 11.66 21.21 11.67
C THR A 608 12.48 20.74 12.88
N GLU A 609 11.81 20.61 14.03
CA GLU A 609 12.40 20.01 15.25
C GLU A 609 11.93 18.56 15.42
N ARG A 610 12.87 17.63 15.59
CA ARG A 610 12.60 16.20 15.85
C ARG A 610 13.49 15.68 16.97
N ASN A 611 12.92 15.57 18.16
CA ASN A 611 13.57 14.96 19.31
C ASN A 611 13.48 13.44 19.24
N VAL A 612 14.55 12.76 19.64
CA VAL A 612 14.64 11.29 19.54
C VAL A 612 15.06 10.68 20.88
N THR A 613 14.40 9.59 21.24
CA THR A 613 14.77 8.76 22.38
C THR A 613 15.36 7.43 21.92
N LEU A 614 16.64 7.18 22.20
CA LEU A 614 17.26 5.89 21.91
C LEU A 614 17.01 4.89 23.04
N THR A 615 16.64 3.67 22.64
CA THR A 615 16.43 2.53 23.53
C THR A 615 17.72 1.73 23.69
N GLN A 616 18.19 1.51 24.92
CA GLN A 616 19.38 0.69 25.18
C GLN A 616 19.12 -0.77 24.82
N LYS A 617 20.14 -1.46 24.27
CA LYS A 617 20.05 -2.89 24.00
C LYS A 617 19.87 -3.69 25.28
N LEU A 618 18.99 -4.67 25.27
CA LEU A 618 18.77 -5.56 26.41
C LEU A 618 20.01 -6.44 26.64
N LEU A 619 20.36 -6.63 27.92
CA LEU A 619 21.44 -7.54 28.32
C LEU A 619 21.00 -9.00 28.34
N GLU A 620 19.70 -9.23 28.57
CA GLU A 620 19.07 -10.55 28.66
C GLU A 620 17.75 -10.51 27.88
N LYS A 621 17.45 -11.60 27.16
CA LYS A 621 16.19 -11.75 26.42
C LYS A 621 14.99 -11.74 27.36
N LYS A 622 13.87 -11.19 26.88
CA LYS A 622 12.59 -11.16 27.59
C LYS A 622 11.58 -12.12 26.97
N ASP A 623 10.54 -12.48 27.71
CA ASP A 623 9.51 -13.37 27.18
C ASP A 623 8.65 -12.66 26.15
N ILE A 624 8.16 -11.46 26.47
CA ILE A 624 7.31 -10.67 25.58
C ILE A 624 7.83 -9.23 25.44
N MET A 625 7.87 -8.74 24.21
CA MET A 625 7.88 -7.32 23.87
C MET A 625 6.44 -6.88 23.60
N LEU A 626 5.94 -5.89 24.33
CA LEU A 626 4.64 -5.26 24.06
C LEU A 626 4.87 -3.96 23.30
N VAL A 627 4.62 -3.99 21.98
CA VAL A 627 4.63 -2.79 21.14
C VAL A 627 3.31 -2.08 21.34
N VAL A 628 3.38 -0.81 21.73
CA VAL A 628 2.26 0.12 21.79
C VAL A 628 2.42 1.04 20.59
N ASP A 629 1.68 0.71 19.54
CA ASP A 629 1.64 1.44 18.28
C ASP A 629 0.64 2.59 18.45
N ASP A 630 1.18 3.75 18.82
CA ASP A 630 0.41 4.91 19.28
C ASP A 630 0.70 6.20 18.51
N ASP A 631 1.38 6.09 17.37
CA ASP A 631 1.77 7.20 16.50
C ASP A 631 0.95 7.31 15.21
N SER A 632 -0.09 6.48 15.03
CA SER A 632 -1.09 6.66 13.96
C SER A 632 -1.79 8.03 14.01
N GLU A 633 -2.34 8.47 12.87
CA GLU A 633 -2.91 9.81 12.71
C GLU A 633 -4.18 10.01 13.55
N TYR A 634 -5.01 8.97 13.66
CA TYR A 634 -6.30 9.04 14.34
C TYR A 634 -6.57 7.86 15.27
N TRP A 635 -7.40 8.11 16.27
CA TRP A 635 -7.88 7.11 17.21
C TRP A 635 -9.24 7.50 17.79
N ILE A 636 -9.92 6.52 18.36
CA ILE A 636 -11.14 6.71 19.15
C ILE A 636 -10.83 6.44 20.63
N ASP A 637 -11.52 7.13 21.54
CA ASP A 637 -11.33 7.00 22.98
C ASP A 637 -9.86 7.25 23.42
N GLN A 638 -9.22 6.29 24.08
CA GLN A 638 -7.82 6.38 24.52
C GLN A 638 -6.83 5.86 23.45
N GLY A 639 -7.30 5.18 22.40
CA GLY A 639 -6.45 4.54 21.39
C GLY A 639 -5.87 3.20 21.88
N THR A 640 -5.01 3.25 22.90
CA THR A 640 -4.25 2.08 23.39
C THR A 640 -4.32 1.92 24.92
N TRP A 641 -4.30 0.66 25.39
CA TRP A 641 -4.47 0.24 26.79
C TRP A 641 -3.34 -0.67 27.29
N LEU A 642 -2.10 -0.17 27.19
CA LEU A 642 -0.87 -0.85 27.62
C LEU A 642 -0.97 -1.65 28.93
N GLU A 643 -1.51 -1.05 30.00
CA GLU A 643 -1.51 -1.67 31.33
C GLU A 643 -2.48 -2.85 31.46
N GLU A 644 -3.53 -2.91 30.64
CA GLU A 644 -4.48 -4.04 30.65
C GLU A 644 -3.82 -5.32 30.15
N ILE A 645 -3.01 -5.21 29.09
CA ILE A 645 -2.26 -6.34 28.53
C ILE A 645 -1.05 -6.66 29.41
N ARG A 646 -0.25 -5.64 29.76
CA ARG A 646 0.98 -5.80 30.55
C ARG A 646 0.73 -6.48 31.89
N THR A 647 -0.33 -6.09 32.60
CA THR A 647 -0.62 -6.64 33.93
C THR A 647 -0.94 -8.13 33.85
N VAL A 648 -1.71 -8.54 32.85
CA VAL A 648 -2.12 -9.94 32.67
C VAL A 648 -0.91 -10.82 32.33
N ILE A 649 -0.04 -10.36 31.44
CA ILE A 649 1.18 -11.09 31.06
C ILE A 649 2.11 -11.28 32.26
N LYS A 650 2.32 -10.24 33.08
CA LYS A 650 3.10 -10.35 34.33
C LYS A 650 2.47 -11.32 35.33
N GLN A 651 1.15 -11.27 35.50
CA GLN A 651 0.44 -12.17 36.41
C GLN A 651 0.48 -13.63 35.95
N ALA A 652 0.65 -13.87 34.64
CA ALA A 652 0.86 -15.19 34.08
C ALA A 652 2.30 -15.73 34.29
N GLY A 653 3.20 -14.91 34.83
CA GLY A 653 4.57 -15.30 35.16
C GLY A 653 5.59 -15.06 34.06
N TYR A 654 5.25 -14.26 33.04
CA TYR A 654 6.16 -13.92 31.94
C TYR A 654 6.82 -12.55 32.15
N ASP A 655 8.10 -12.47 31.79
CA ASP A 655 8.88 -11.24 31.79
C ASP A 655 8.53 -10.39 30.55
N ILE A 656 8.10 -9.14 30.77
CA ILE A 656 7.65 -8.24 29.71
C ILE A 656 8.34 -6.87 29.78
N TYR A 657 8.65 -6.31 28.61
CA TYR A 657 8.98 -4.90 28.44
C TYR A 657 8.08 -4.28 27.38
N ALA A 658 7.93 -2.95 27.39
CA ALA A 658 7.16 -2.26 26.37
C ALA A 658 8.05 -1.42 25.47
N TRP A 659 7.56 -1.23 24.26
CA TRP A 659 8.07 -0.32 23.27
C TRP A 659 6.94 0.59 22.85
N ASN A 660 7.08 1.89 23.07
CA ASN A 660 6.07 2.87 22.71
C ASN A 660 6.59 3.65 21.50
N GLU A 661 5.91 3.56 20.36
CA GLU A 661 6.43 4.06 19.09
C GLU A 661 6.51 5.58 19.04
N SER A 662 5.52 6.29 19.60
CA SER A 662 5.56 7.75 19.68
C SER A 662 6.75 8.30 20.51
N ILE A 663 7.35 7.49 21.38
CA ILE A 663 8.53 7.85 22.18
C ILE A 663 9.83 7.25 21.61
N GLN A 664 9.80 5.98 21.23
CA GLN A 664 10.98 5.15 20.92
C GLN A 664 11.19 4.93 19.41
N GLY A 665 10.29 5.44 18.57
CA GLY A 665 10.29 5.24 17.12
C GLY A 665 9.87 3.82 16.74
N LEU A 666 10.00 3.49 15.47
CA LEU A 666 9.66 2.17 14.93
C LEU A 666 10.59 1.10 15.51
N PRO A 667 10.07 -0.03 16.04
CA PRO A 667 10.87 -1.07 16.66
C PRO A 667 11.70 -1.79 15.59
N PRO A 668 13.04 -1.73 15.65
CA PRO A 668 13.85 -2.37 14.63
C PRO A 668 13.81 -3.90 14.77
N LEU A 669 14.11 -4.61 13.69
CA LEU A 669 14.09 -6.07 13.65
C LEU A 669 14.95 -6.71 14.77
N GLU A 670 16.09 -6.11 15.13
CA GLU A 670 16.91 -6.60 16.25
C GLU A 670 16.22 -6.48 17.61
N ALA A 671 15.36 -5.49 17.84
CA ALA A 671 14.62 -5.34 19.09
C ALA A 671 13.51 -6.40 19.18
N LEU A 672 12.77 -6.63 18.09
CA LEU A 672 11.76 -7.69 18.02
C LEU A 672 12.35 -9.09 18.30
N LYS A 673 13.60 -9.33 17.88
CA LYS A 673 14.32 -10.61 18.07
C LYS A 673 14.92 -10.81 19.47
N ASP A 674 14.98 -9.76 20.29
CA ASP A 674 15.44 -9.85 21.68
C ASP A 674 14.31 -10.24 22.66
N ALA A 675 13.09 -10.43 22.15
CA ALA A 675 11.98 -11.07 22.85
C ALA A 675 11.66 -12.47 22.28
N ARG A 676 11.14 -13.37 23.13
CA ARG A 676 10.65 -14.69 22.68
C ARG A 676 9.34 -14.59 21.88
N GLY A 677 8.59 -13.51 22.04
CA GLY A 677 7.43 -13.15 21.24
C GLY A 677 7.11 -11.65 21.33
N VAL A 678 6.35 -11.16 20.36
CA VAL A 678 5.93 -9.77 20.24
C VAL A 678 4.42 -9.71 20.34
N PHE A 679 3.91 -8.78 21.15
CA PHE A 679 2.50 -8.43 21.22
C PHE A 679 2.37 -7.01 20.66
N TRP A 680 1.81 -6.88 19.47
CA TRP A 680 1.63 -5.62 18.76
C TRP A 680 0.22 -5.11 19.02
N HIS A 681 0.12 -3.99 19.74
CA HIS A 681 -1.13 -3.44 20.22
C HIS A 681 -1.41 -2.09 19.56
N THR A 682 -2.40 -2.06 18.66
CA THR A 682 -2.88 -0.84 17.99
C THR A 682 -4.17 -0.34 18.65
N GLY A 683 -5.01 -1.23 19.17
CA GLY A 683 -6.28 -0.83 19.80
C GLY A 683 -7.24 -0.21 18.78
N THR A 684 -7.69 1.03 18.98
CA THR A 684 -8.65 1.77 18.13
C THR A 684 -7.99 2.79 17.19
N ARG A 685 -6.73 2.53 16.84
CA ARG A 685 -5.91 3.34 15.93
C ARG A 685 -6.27 3.02 14.49
N TYR A 686 -6.35 4.04 13.62
CA TYR A 686 -6.62 3.87 12.19
C TYR A 686 -5.89 4.94 11.36
N LEU A 687 -5.88 4.73 10.04
CA LEU A 687 -5.13 5.53 9.07
C LEU A 687 -3.63 5.45 9.39
N TYR A 688 -3.07 4.29 9.04
CA TYR A 688 -1.74 3.81 9.43
C TYR A 688 -1.71 3.25 10.86
N ALA A 689 -2.68 2.41 11.21
CA ALA A 689 -2.68 1.61 12.45
C ALA A 689 -1.46 0.69 12.57
N ILE A 690 -0.95 0.23 11.44
CA ILE A 690 0.39 -0.33 11.27
C ILE A 690 0.97 0.36 10.04
N SER A 691 2.08 1.08 10.18
CA SER A 691 2.66 1.81 9.06
C SER A 691 3.25 0.85 8.03
N LYS A 692 3.50 1.34 6.80
CA LYS A 692 4.19 0.55 5.77
C LYS A 692 5.58 0.09 6.22
N LEU A 693 6.30 0.91 7.00
CA LEU A 693 7.64 0.56 7.50
C LEU A 693 7.58 -0.52 8.59
N ASP A 694 6.54 -0.52 9.42
CA ASP A 694 6.32 -1.56 10.43
C ASP A 694 5.93 -2.88 9.77
N ALA A 695 5.03 -2.83 8.79
CA ALA A 695 4.64 -3.99 8.00
C ALA A 695 5.85 -4.66 7.33
N GLU A 696 6.79 -3.88 6.76
CA GLU A 696 8.04 -4.39 6.17
C GLU A 696 8.94 -5.06 7.23
N THR A 697 8.98 -4.53 8.45
CA THR A 697 9.77 -5.09 9.57
C THR A 697 9.13 -6.35 10.14
N LEU A 698 7.81 -6.36 10.31
CA LEU A 698 7.02 -7.48 10.78
C LEU A 698 7.04 -8.65 9.80
N LEU A 699 7.04 -8.39 8.50
CA LEU A 699 7.25 -9.40 7.46
C LEU A 699 8.59 -10.12 7.65
N GLN A 700 9.68 -9.37 7.82
CA GLN A 700 11.00 -9.95 8.08
C GLN A 700 11.03 -10.71 9.42
N TYR A 701 10.32 -10.22 10.43
CA TYR A 701 10.21 -10.89 11.72
C TYR A 701 9.53 -12.26 11.61
N VAL A 702 8.33 -12.32 11.03
CA VAL A 702 7.56 -13.56 10.82
C VAL A 702 8.31 -14.54 9.92
N GLN A 703 8.88 -14.09 8.80
CA GLN A 703 9.69 -14.93 7.90
C GLN A 703 10.91 -15.55 8.60
N SER A 704 11.44 -14.88 9.62
CA SER A 704 12.56 -15.38 10.43
C SER A 704 12.16 -16.31 11.59
N GLY A 705 10.90 -16.76 11.64
CA GLY A 705 10.37 -17.60 12.72
C GLY A 705 9.77 -16.82 13.89
N GLY A 706 9.45 -15.54 13.68
CA GLY A 706 8.90 -14.65 14.70
C GLY A 706 7.56 -15.15 15.26
N LYS A 707 7.31 -14.80 16.52
CA LYS A 707 6.11 -15.15 17.27
C LYS A 707 5.34 -13.86 17.58
N LEU A 708 4.19 -13.66 16.97
CA LEU A 708 3.52 -12.35 16.91
C LEU A 708 2.05 -12.45 17.36
N VAL A 709 1.60 -11.43 18.07
CA VAL A 709 0.17 -11.11 18.22
C VAL A 709 -0.05 -9.77 17.54
N LEU A 710 -1.02 -9.70 16.63
CA LEU A 710 -1.55 -8.45 16.08
C LEU A 710 -2.91 -8.22 16.72
N GLU A 711 -3.12 -7.06 17.33
CA GLU A 711 -4.36 -6.78 18.03
C GLU A 711 -4.82 -5.33 17.90
N GLY A 712 -6.03 -5.19 17.35
CA GLY A 712 -6.76 -3.95 17.19
C GLY A 712 -7.75 -4.00 16.04
N GLU A 713 -8.55 -2.95 15.92
CA GLU A 713 -9.37 -2.69 14.75
C GLU A 713 -8.58 -1.96 13.65
N ASP A 714 -9.20 -1.79 12.49
CA ASP A 714 -8.73 -1.05 11.31
C ASP A 714 -7.39 -1.52 10.70
N ILE A 715 -6.70 -2.52 11.28
CA ILE A 715 -5.51 -3.15 10.67
C ILE A 715 -5.88 -3.72 9.29
N GLY A 716 -7.03 -4.37 9.18
CA GLY A 716 -7.53 -4.93 7.93
C GLY A 716 -7.98 -3.85 6.97
N TYR A 717 -8.70 -2.83 7.44
CA TYR A 717 -9.14 -1.69 6.63
C TYR A 717 -7.96 -0.92 6.02
N ASP A 718 -6.95 -0.59 6.82
CA ASP A 718 -5.78 0.20 6.38
C ASP A 718 -4.92 -0.54 5.35
N HIS A 719 -4.80 -1.87 5.48
CA HIS A 719 -3.97 -2.69 4.58
C HIS A 719 -4.73 -3.33 3.42
N GLY A 720 -6.06 -3.45 3.50
CA GLY A 720 -6.85 -4.23 2.56
C GLY A 720 -6.37 -5.69 2.49
N ASN A 721 -5.99 -6.15 1.29
CA ASN A 721 -5.47 -7.50 1.07
C ASN A 721 -4.02 -7.49 0.55
N ASP A 722 -3.19 -6.60 1.09
CA ASP A 722 -1.79 -6.47 0.71
C ASP A 722 -0.89 -7.62 1.21
N THR A 723 0.42 -7.48 1.01
CA THR A 723 1.42 -8.48 1.46
C THR A 723 1.42 -8.67 2.98
N PHE A 724 1.19 -7.60 3.75
CA PHE A 724 1.16 -7.69 5.21
C PHE A 724 0.01 -8.56 5.68
N MET A 725 -1.19 -8.33 5.17
CA MET A 725 -2.37 -9.11 5.56
C MET A 725 -2.22 -10.60 5.23
N MET A 726 -1.60 -10.92 4.09
CA MET A 726 -1.41 -12.31 3.66
C MET A 726 -0.24 -13.05 4.34
N ALA A 727 0.89 -12.36 4.53
CA ALA A 727 2.15 -12.98 4.96
C ALA A 727 2.49 -12.74 6.43
N VAL A 728 1.81 -11.79 7.08
CA VAL A 728 1.99 -11.48 8.50
C VAL A 728 0.70 -11.78 9.26
N ALA A 729 -0.43 -11.15 8.90
CA ALA A 729 -1.69 -11.38 9.62
C ALA A 729 -2.34 -12.75 9.30
N HIS A 730 -1.95 -13.35 8.16
CA HIS A 730 -2.51 -14.58 7.62
C HIS A 730 -4.04 -14.53 7.48
N ALA A 731 -4.57 -13.39 7.05
CA ALA A 731 -6.01 -13.15 6.95
C ALA A 731 -6.37 -12.33 5.71
N TYR A 732 -7.57 -12.56 5.18
CA TYR A 732 -8.21 -11.70 4.19
C TYR A 732 -9.11 -10.68 4.87
N TYR A 733 -8.95 -9.41 4.51
CA TYR A 733 -9.90 -8.36 4.86
C TYR A 733 -11.17 -8.48 4.02
N LEU A 734 -12.34 -8.37 4.67
CA LEU A 734 -13.65 -8.47 4.04
C LEU A 734 -14.52 -7.23 4.27
N THR A 735 -14.51 -6.67 5.48
CA THR A 735 -15.34 -5.51 5.84
C THR A 735 -14.74 -4.72 7.00
N ASP A 736 -14.95 -3.42 6.98
CA ASP A 736 -14.47 -2.43 7.97
C ASP A 736 -15.18 -2.58 9.32
N HIS A 737 -16.45 -2.99 9.27
CA HIS A 737 -17.26 -3.17 10.47
C HIS A 737 -18.04 -4.47 10.40
N ALA A 738 -17.66 -5.47 11.19
CA ALA A 738 -18.27 -6.80 11.20
C ALA A 738 -19.74 -6.79 11.69
N GLY A 739 -20.16 -5.77 12.45
CA GLY A 739 -21.58 -5.51 12.74
C GLY A 739 -22.22 -6.43 13.78
N SER A 740 -21.44 -7.24 14.50
CA SER A 740 -21.96 -8.16 15.53
C SER A 740 -21.49 -7.76 16.94
N PRO A 741 -22.40 -7.67 17.93
CA PRO A 741 -22.05 -7.40 19.32
C PRO A 741 -21.55 -8.65 20.08
N SER A 742 -21.45 -9.79 19.41
CA SER A 742 -21.17 -11.10 20.02
C SER A 742 -20.19 -11.92 19.22
N LEU A 743 -19.45 -12.77 19.94
CA LEU A 743 -18.40 -13.65 19.43
C LEU A 743 -18.72 -15.10 19.75
N GLU A 744 -18.36 -16.00 18.84
CA GLU A 744 -18.54 -17.45 18.95
C GLU A 744 -17.19 -18.16 18.80
N VAL A 745 -16.88 -19.08 19.71
CA VAL A 745 -15.72 -19.97 19.59
C VAL A 745 -16.03 -21.05 18.58
N THR A 746 -15.31 -21.05 17.45
CA THR A 746 -15.58 -21.97 16.33
C THR A 746 -14.72 -23.23 16.38
N LEU A 747 -13.55 -23.16 17.02
CA LEU A 747 -12.62 -24.28 17.14
C LEU A 747 -12.05 -24.41 18.56
N SER A 748 -11.94 -25.65 19.04
CA SER A 748 -11.22 -25.94 20.27
C SER A 748 -9.73 -25.82 20.02
N HIS A 749 -9.12 -24.79 20.60
CA HIS A 749 -7.71 -24.48 20.48
C HIS A 749 -7.15 -24.06 21.85
N PRO A 750 -5.85 -24.25 22.16
CA PRO A 750 -5.28 -23.78 23.42
C PRO A 750 -5.58 -22.30 23.72
N ILE A 751 -5.68 -21.45 22.69
CA ILE A 751 -6.02 -20.03 22.92
C ILE A 751 -7.47 -19.80 23.36
N THR A 752 -8.41 -20.69 23.00
CA THR A 752 -9.83 -20.61 23.38
C THR A 752 -10.16 -21.43 24.63
N ALA A 753 -9.17 -22.07 25.26
CA ALA A 753 -9.36 -22.94 26.41
C ALA A 753 -10.00 -22.20 27.60
N GLY A 754 -11.14 -22.72 28.07
CA GLY A 754 -11.88 -22.16 29.20
C GLY A 754 -12.72 -20.91 28.87
N LEU A 755 -12.73 -20.43 27.62
CA LEU A 755 -13.66 -19.40 27.18
C LEU A 755 -15.08 -19.98 27.01
N PRO A 756 -16.15 -19.18 27.23
CA PRO A 756 -17.50 -19.57 26.85
C PRO A 756 -17.60 -19.82 25.34
N SER A 757 -18.49 -20.74 24.93
CA SER A 757 -18.72 -20.98 23.50
C SER A 757 -19.29 -19.76 22.76
N ASN A 758 -20.00 -18.88 23.47
CA ASN A 758 -20.44 -17.57 22.99
C ASN A 758 -20.30 -16.53 24.10
N PHE A 759 -19.85 -15.32 23.75
CA PHE A 759 -19.70 -14.18 24.67
C PHE A 759 -19.90 -12.86 23.92
N THR A 760 -20.07 -11.75 24.64
CA THR A 760 -20.39 -10.44 24.06
C THR A 760 -19.35 -9.40 24.43
N PHE A 761 -19.27 -8.33 23.65
CA PHE A 761 -18.55 -7.12 24.06
C PHE A 761 -19.31 -6.41 25.20
N GLU A 762 -18.59 -5.80 26.14
CA GLU A 762 -19.21 -4.93 27.17
C GLU A 762 -19.70 -3.62 26.56
N GLN A 763 -18.97 -3.13 25.55
CA GLN A 763 -19.33 -2.02 24.68
C GLN A 763 -18.90 -2.38 23.26
N MET A 764 -19.70 -2.00 22.26
CA MET A 764 -19.36 -2.30 20.87
C MET A 764 -18.05 -1.57 20.47
N PRO A 765 -17.02 -2.29 19.97
CA PRO A 765 -15.85 -1.64 19.40
C PRO A 765 -16.24 -0.76 18.19
N PRO A 766 -15.54 0.36 17.94
CA PRO A 766 -15.90 1.31 16.88
C PRO A 766 -15.93 0.71 15.47
N PHE A 767 -14.88 0.00 15.05
CA PHE A 767 -14.69 -0.51 13.68
C PHE A 767 -14.03 -1.89 13.65
N PRO A 768 -14.59 -2.91 14.33
CA PRO A 768 -14.00 -4.24 14.31
C PRO A 768 -14.00 -4.83 12.90
N ASP A 769 -12.81 -5.11 12.37
CA ASP A 769 -12.63 -5.68 11.04
C ASP A 769 -13.26 -7.06 10.95
N GLY A 770 -14.01 -7.30 9.87
CA GLY A 770 -14.41 -8.64 9.48
C GLY A 770 -13.36 -9.25 8.55
N VAL A 771 -12.77 -10.37 8.97
CA VAL A 771 -11.70 -11.05 8.22
C VAL A 771 -12.03 -12.50 7.92
N ALA A 772 -11.16 -13.20 7.18
CA ALA A 772 -11.20 -14.65 6.99
C ALA A 772 -9.80 -15.27 6.99
N PRO A 773 -9.62 -16.55 7.38
CA PRO A 773 -8.31 -17.21 7.36
C PRO A 773 -7.72 -17.23 5.95
N ALA A 774 -6.39 -17.06 5.84
CA ALA A 774 -5.65 -17.25 4.60
C ALA A 774 -5.45 -18.73 4.19
N LEU A 775 -6.25 -19.67 4.70
CA LEU A 775 -6.10 -21.11 4.47
C LEU A 775 -6.36 -21.55 3.02
N LEU A 776 -5.64 -22.61 2.62
CA LEU A 776 -5.79 -23.43 1.41
C LEU A 776 -7.06 -23.12 0.65
N SER A 777 -6.88 -22.34 -0.40
CA SER A 777 -7.89 -22.13 -1.41
C SER A 777 -8.47 -23.49 -1.79
N PRO A 778 -9.77 -23.78 -1.54
CA PRO A 778 -10.43 -24.91 -2.18
C PRO A 778 -10.43 -24.79 -3.71
N TYR A 779 -9.87 -23.69 -4.24
CA TYR A 779 -9.72 -23.37 -5.65
C TYR A 779 -8.31 -23.64 -6.20
N THR A 780 -7.34 -24.08 -5.37
CA THR A 780 -5.99 -24.48 -5.84
C THR A 780 -5.83 -26.00 -5.73
N GLU A 781 -6.47 -26.71 -6.64
CA GLU A 781 -6.16 -28.12 -6.92
C GLU A 781 -4.81 -28.17 -7.65
N VAL A 782 -3.91 -29.04 -7.23
CA VAL A 782 -2.64 -29.24 -7.93
C VAL A 782 -2.62 -30.68 -8.40
N ASP A 783 -2.94 -30.87 -9.67
CA ASP A 783 -3.04 -32.20 -10.28
C ASP A 783 -1.68 -32.78 -10.62
N ILE A 784 -0.74 -31.90 -11.01
CA ILE A 784 0.55 -32.34 -11.52
C ILE A 784 1.65 -31.30 -11.30
N SER A 785 2.89 -31.78 -11.13
CA SER A 785 4.09 -30.94 -11.20
C SER A 785 4.98 -31.33 -12.38
N ALA A 786 5.67 -30.35 -12.95
CA ALA A 786 6.56 -30.57 -14.09
C ALA A 786 7.69 -29.53 -14.12
N ARG A 787 8.83 -29.89 -14.71
CA ARG A 787 9.94 -28.95 -14.88
C ARG A 787 9.86 -28.27 -16.24
N VAL A 788 9.81 -26.95 -16.23
CA VAL A 788 9.75 -26.14 -17.46
C VAL A 788 11.11 -26.15 -18.14
N TYR A 789 11.13 -26.50 -19.43
CA TYR A 789 12.36 -26.52 -20.21
C TYR A 789 12.31 -25.64 -21.47
N ASN A 790 11.13 -25.15 -21.85
CA ASN A 790 10.96 -24.27 -22.99
C ASN A 790 9.72 -23.39 -22.80
N ILE A 791 9.80 -22.12 -23.21
CA ILE A 791 8.64 -21.22 -23.29
C ILE A 791 8.27 -21.06 -24.76
N VAL A 792 7.01 -21.32 -25.10
CA VAL A 792 6.52 -21.21 -26.48
C VAL A 792 6.18 -19.76 -26.78
N ASP A 793 5.31 -19.15 -25.97
CA ASP A 793 4.84 -17.76 -26.04
C ASP A 793 4.43 -17.24 -24.65
N GLY A 794 3.68 -16.13 -24.58
CA GLY A 794 3.35 -15.45 -23.32
C GLY A 794 2.36 -16.18 -22.40
N ASP A 795 1.71 -17.23 -22.89
CA ASP A 795 0.77 -18.04 -22.12
C ASP A 795 0.88 -19.56 -22.42
N THR A 796 1.84 -19.97 -23.25
CA THR A 796 2.08 -21.36 -23.62
C THR A 796 3.54 -21.73 -23.38
N PHE A 797 3.78 -22.88 -22.77
CA PHE A 797 5.14 -23.38 -22.49
C PHE A 797 5.20 -24.92 -22.52
N ASP A 798 6.42 -25.48 -22.55
CA ASP A 798 6.65 -26.92 -22.50
C ASP A 798 7.35 -27.33 -21.19
N ALA A 799 6.81 -28.37 -20.55
CA ALA A 799 7.34 -28.92 -19.31
C ALA A 799 7.45 -30.46 -19.37
N PHE A 800 8.43 -31.03 -18.68
CA PHE A 800 8.64 -32.48 -18.62
C PHE A 800 8.20 -33.01 -17.24
N PRO A 801 7.43 -34.11 -17.15
CA PRO A 801 7.11 -35.08 -18.21
C PRO A 801 5.83 -34.83 -19.03
N ILE A 802 5.15 -33.70 -18.83
CA ILE A 802 3.74 -33.52 -19.25
C ILE A 802 3.51 -32.98 -20.67
N GLY A 803 4.51 -32.38 -21.31
CA GLY A 803 4.39 -31.84 -22.67
C GLY A 803 4.05 -30.34 -22.70
N ARG A 804 3.19 -29.91 -23.62
CA ARG A 804 2.83 -28.50 -23.86
C ARG A 804 1.62 -28.07 -23.02
N ILE A 805 1.73 -26.93 -22.37
CA ILE A 805 0.72 -26.35 -21.48
C ILE A 805 0.28 -25.00 -22.02
N ARG A 806 -1.02 -24.72 -21.94
CA ARG A 806 -1.65 -23.42 -22.19
C ARG A 806 -2.24 -22.91 -20.88
N LEU A 807 -1.88 -21.70 -20.49
CA LEU A 807 -2.43 -21.06 -19.30
C LEU A 807 -3.93 -20.79 -19.53
N ALA A 808 -4.75 -21.26 -18.59
CA ALA A 808 -6.20 -21.08 -18.62
C ALA A 808 -6.58 -19.62 -18.45
N ASP A 809 -7.70 -19.23 -19.07
CA ASP A 809 -8.43 -17.95 -18.99
C ASP A 809 -7.62 -16.65 -19.03
N ILE A 810 -6.41 -16.76 -19.55
CA ILE A 810 -5.61 -15.64 -19.95
C ILE A 810 -5.23 -15.79 -21.40
N ASN A 811 -5.10 -14.65 -22.05
CA ASN A 811 -4.54 -14.57 -23.37
C ASN A 811 -3.39 -13.57 -23.32
N ALA A 812 -2.19 -14.08 -23.52
CA ALA A 812 -1.07 -13.23 -23.86
C ALA A 812 -1.13 -12.91 -25.36
N PRO A 813 -0.56 -11.78 -25.79
CA PRO A 813 -0.40 -11.50 -27.22
C PRO A 813 0.41 -12.63 -27.89
N GLU A 814 0.00 -13.03 -29.09
CA GLU A 814 0.75 -14.02 -29.89
C GLU A 814 2.18 -13.50 -30.15
N LEU A 815 3.14 -14.37 -30.47
CA LEU A 815 4.54 -13.92 -30.72
C LEU A 815 4.68 -12.91 -31.86
N SER A 816 3.70 -12.88 -32.77
CA SER A 816 3.62 -11.91 -33.85
C SER A 816 2.89 -10.62 -33.49
N GLU A 817 2.30 -10.54 -32.28
CA GLU A 817 1.53 -9.41 -31.75
C GLU A 817 2.39 -8.60 -30.75
N VAL A 818 2.10 -7.31 -30.63
CA VAL A 818 2.82 -6.39 -29.74
C VAL A 818 2.66 -6.84 -28.29
N GLY A 819 3.76 -6.91 -27.53
CA GLY A 819 3.77 -7.44 -26.16
C GLY A 819 3.97 -8.96 -26.05
N GLY A 820 3.89 -9.72 -27.17
CA GLY A 820 3.99 -11.18 -27.13
C GLY A 820 5.38 -11.71 -26.77
N GLN A 821 6.45 -11.00 -27.18
CA GLN A 821 7.83 -11.35 -26.83
C GLN A 821 8.15 -10.94 -25.38
N GLU A 822 7.59 -9.84 -24.91
CA GLU A 822 7.68 -9.35 -23.53
C GLU A 822 6.95 -10.31 -22.59
N ALA A 823 5.71 -10.69 -22.90
CA ALA A 823 4.96 -11.70 -22.16
C ALA A 823 5.70 -13.04 -22.13
N LYS A 824 6.27 -13.47 -23.27
CA LYS A 824 7.15 -14.66 -23.32
C LYS A 824 8.37 -14.51 -22.41
N ASN A 825 9.04 -13.35 -22.42
CA ASN A 825 10.23 -13.10 -21.61
C ASN A 825 9.91 -13.00 -20.12
N ALA A 826 8.75 -12.41 -19.77
CA ALA A 826 8.24 -12.31 -18.42
C ALA A 826 7.91 -13.71 -17.88
N LEU A 827 7.16 -14.50 -18.66
CA LEU A 827 6.88 -15.90 -18.35
C LEU A 827 8.20 -16.69 -18.23
N ALA A 828 9.15 -16.53 -19.15
CA ALA A 828 10.45 -17.19 -19.08
C ALA A 828 11.25 -16.81 -17.83
N SER A 829 11.32 -15.53 -17.49
CA SER A 829 12.02 -15.05 -16.30
C SER A 829 11.38 -15.62 -15.02
N LEU A 830 10.06 -15.80 -15.05
CA LEU A 830 9.31 -16.31 -13.93
C LEU A 830 9.44 -17.83 -13.75
N ILE A 831 9.32 -18.62 -14.82
CA ILE A 831 9.16 -20.09 -14.71
C ILE A 831 10.23 -20.93 -15.41
N LEU A 832 11.06 -20.39 -16.30
CA LEU A 832 12.01 -21.20 -17.09
C LEU A 832 13.05 -21.88 -16.20
N GLY A 833 13.18 -23.20 -16.33
CA GLY A 833 14.10 -24.03 -15.56
C GLY A 833 13.62 -24.37 -14.14
N LYS A 834 12.51 -23.77 -13.69
CA LYS A 834 11.86 -24.04 -12.41
C LYS A 834 10.91 -25.25 -12.50
N GLU A 835 10.57 -25.79 -11.34
CA GLU A 835 9.47 -26.76 -11.18
C GLU A 835 8.18 -25.96 -10.99
N ILE A 836 7.17 -26.27 -11.80
CA ILE A 836 5.83 -25.69 -11.71
C ILE A 836 4.83 -26.70 -11.14
N TYR A 837 3.78 -26.18 -10.54
CA TYR A 837 2.61 -26.91 -10.06
C TYR A 837 1.41 -26.44 -10.89
N LEU A 838 0.56 -27.35 -11.34
CA LEU A 838 -0.49 -27.04 -12.31
C LEU A 838 -1.83 -27.59 -11.83
N ASN A 839 -2.85 -26.73 -11.83
CA ASN A 839 -4.26 -27.09 -11.77
C ASN A 839 -4.76 -27.27 -13.21
N VAL A 840 -5.24 -28.45 -13.58
CA VAL A 840 -5.56 -28.83 -14.96
C VAL A 840 -7.07 -28.89 -15.14
N ASP A 841 -7.57 -28.22 -16.18
CA ASP A 841 -9.01 -28.14 -16.45
C ASP A 841 -9.69 -29.53 -16.47
N ASP A 842 -10.56 -29.81 -15.51
CA ASP A 842 -11.32 -31.06 -15.42
C ASP A 842 -12.36 -31.23 -16.54
N LYS A 843 -12.76 -30.14 -17.20
CA LYS A 843 -13.83 -30.18 -18.20
C LYS A 843 -13.35 -30.63 -19.57
N TYR A 844 -12.28 -30.02 -20.08
CA TYR A 844 -11.74 -30.34 -21.39
C TYR A 844 -10.35 -30.97 -21.33
N VAL A 845 -9.55 -30.70 -20.27
CA VAL A 845 -8.15 -31.13 -20.04
C VAL A 845 -7.16 -30.63 -21.08
N MET A 846 -7.52 -30.75 -22.35
CA MET A 846 -6.75 -30.33 -23.52
C MET A 846 -7.60 -29.41 -24.39
N ASP A 847 -6.96 -28.40 -24.97
CA ASP A 847 -7.57 -27.59 -26.00
C ASP A 847 -7.57 -28.32 -27.38
N PRO A 848 -8.25 -27.78 -28.41
CA PRO A 848 -8.27 -28.37 -29.76
C PRO A 848 -6.90 -28.53 -30.44
N TYR A 849 -5.84 -27.93 -29.89
CA TYR A 849 -4.47 -28.00 -30.39
C TYR A 849 -3.62 -29.04 -29.62
N ASN A 850 -4.24 -29.85 -28.77
CA ASN A 850 -3.58 -30.82 -27.87
C ASN A 850 -2.60 -30.18 -26.89
N ARG A 851 -2.90 -28.98 -26.39
CA ARG A 851 -2.20 -28.34 -25.28
C ARG A 851 -2.99 -28.56 -24.01
N LEU A 852 -2.30 -28.91 -22.93
CA LEU A 852 -2.92 -29.13 -21.63
C LEU A 852 -3.30 -27.77 -21.02
N VAL A 853 -4.56 -27.56 -20.65
CA VAL A 853 -5.06 -26.25 -20.18
C VAL A 853 -5.06 -26.21 -18.67
N GLY A 854 -4.51 -25.16 -18.07
CA GLY A 854 -4.46 -25.08 -16.61
C GLY A 854 -3.96 -23.77 -16.01
N VAL A 855 -4.17 -23.60 -14.71
CA VAL A 855 -3.60 -22.49 -13.92
C VAL A 855 -2.26 -22.95 -13.36
N ALA A 856 -1.18 -22.21 -13.67
CA ALA A 856 0.17 -22.58 -13.27
C ALA A 856 0.62 -21.81 -12.04
N TYR A 857 1.43 -22.48 -11.23
CA TYR A 857 1.96 -21.95 -10.00
C TYR A 857 3.46 -22.25 -9.85
N ILE A 858 4.21 -21.33 -9.24
CA ILE A 858 5.57 -21.59 -8.77
C ILE A 858 5.63 -21.51 -7.25
N LYS A 859 6.48 -22.34 -6.65
CA LYS A 859 6.64 -22.37 -5.20
C LYS A 859 7.58 -21.26 -4.73
N GLU A 860 7.10 -20.50 -3.76
CA GLU A 860 7.84 -19.48 -3.02
C GLU A 860 8.18 -19.99 -1.61
N ASP A 861 9.15 -19.34 -0.96
CA ASP A 861 9.52 -19.67 0.42
C ASP A 861 8.32 -19.49 1.36
N GLY A 862 8.23 -20.31 2.42
CA GLY A 862 7.16 -20.21 3.42
C GLY A 862 5.88 -21.01 3.12
N GLY A 863 5.82 -21.75 2.01
CA GLY A 863 4.66 -22.59 1.68
C GLY A 863 3.60 -21.91 0.83
N TYR A 864 3.99 -20.93 0.02
CA TYR A 864 3.11 -20.22 -0.91
C TYR A 864 3.37 -20.68 -2.35
N LEU A 865 2.32 -20.60 -3.16
CA LEU A 865 2.31 -20.73 -4.60
C LEU A 865 2.01 -19.37 -5.21
N LEU A 866 2.92 -18.83 -6.02
CA LEU A 866 2.63 -17.69 -6.85
C LEU A 866 1.82 -18.16 -8.06
N ASN A 867 0.62 -17.62 -8.25
CA ASN A 867 -0.22 -17.85 -9.43
C ASN A 867 0.39 -17.12 -10.64
N VAL A 868 0.91 -17.89 -11.59
CA VAL A 868 1.58 -17.39 -12.79
C VAL A 868 0.59 -16.67 -13.70
N ASN A 869 -0.64 -17.19 -13.86
CA ASN A 869 -1.67 -16.58 -14.69
C ASN A 869 -2.04 -15.19 -14.16
N LYS A 870 -2.33 -15.11 -12.85
CA LYS A 870 -2.69 -13.86 -12.18
C LYS A 870 -1.53 -12.87 -12.15
N TRP A 871 -0.30 -13.35 -11.92
CA TRP A 871 0.90 -12.50 -11.97
C TRP A 871 1.10 -11.89 -13.36
N LEU A 872 0.90 -12.67 -14.44
CA LEU A 872 0.98 -12.15 -15.80
C LEU A 872 -0.10 -11.08 -16.05
N VAL A 873 -1.32 -11.28 -15.53
CA VAL A 873 -2.41 -10.29 -15.65
C VAL A 873 -2.13 -9.01 -14.85
N GLU A 874 -1.76 -9.12 -13.56
CA GLU A 874 -1.50 -7.95 -12.71
C GLU A 874 -0.27 -7.13 -13.14
N ASN A 875 0.66 -7.76 -13.84
CA ASN A 875 1.83 -7.09 -14.41
C ASN A 875 1.65 -6.73 -15.90
N GLY A 876 0.43 -6.87 -16.45
CA GLY A 876 0.08 -6.40 -17.80
C GLY A 876 0.62 -7.23 -18.97
N TYR A 877 1.06 -8.46 -18.73
CA TYR A 877 1.60 -9.37 -19.75
C TYR A 877 0.54 -10.27 -20.42
N ALA A 878 -0.64 -10.38 -19.83
CA ALA A 878 -1.77 -11.11 -20.39
C ALA A 878 -3.09 -10.46 -19.95
N THR A 879 -4.16 -10.62 -20.73
CA THR A 879 -5.50 -10.18 -20.35
C THR A 879 -6.36 -11.36 -19.92
N ILE A 880 -7.33 -11.11 -19.04
CA ILE A 880 -8.33 -12.11 -18.69
C ILE A 880 -9.22 -12.36 -19.90
N ASN A 881 -9.32 -13.62 -20.30
CA ASN A 881 -10.26 -14.07 -21.32
C ASN A 881 -10.94 -15.33 -20.79
N ASP A 882 -12.05 -15.14 -20.07
CA ASP A 882 -12.78 -16.17 -19.34
C ASP A 882 -13.46 -17.14 -20.30
N TYR A 883 -12.86 -18.32 -20.50
CA TYR A 883 -13.39 -19.38 -21.35
C TYR A 883 -14.33 -20.29 -20.55
N ASP A 884 -15.13 -21.10 -21.24
CA ASP A 884 -16.08 -22.03 -20.61
C ASP A 884 -15.40 -23.26 -19.96
N ASN A 885 -14.36 -23.07 -19.15
CA ASN A 885 -13.69 -24.13 -18.38
C ASN A 885 -14.12 -24.10 -16.90
N GLU A 886 -13.44 -24.81 -16.01
CA GLU A 886 -13.78 -24.84 -14.58
C GLU A 886 -13.26 -23.65 -13.75
N PHE A 887 -12.29 -22.90 -14.28
CA PHE A 887 -11.66 -21.82 -13.55
C PHE A 887 -12.49 -20.53 -13.65
N ASN A 888 -12.27 -19.63 -12.70
CA ASN A 888 -12.86 -18.30 -12.70
C ASN A 888 -11.77 -17.25 -12.39
N PRO A 889 -11.31 -16.46 -13.37
CA PRO A 889 -10.27 -15.46 -13.20
C PRO A 889 -10.57 -14.40 -12.14
N SER A 890 -11.85 -14.09 -11.92
CA SER A 890 -12.27 -13.10 -10.91
C SER A 890 -12.02 -13.59 -9.48
N THR A 891 -11.82 -14.90 -9.28
CA THR A 891 -11.51 -15.48 -7.97
C THR A 891 -10.03 -15.75 -7.76
N TRP A 892 -9.20 -15.66 -8.80
CA TRP A 892 -7.76 -15.91 -8.68
C TRP A 892 -7.05 -14.86 -7.83
N ARG A 893 -6.09 -15.34 -7.06
CA ARG A 893 -5.24 -14.52 -6.19
C ARG A 893 -3.79 -14.65 -6.62
N LEU A 894 -3.01 -13.58 -6.38
CA LEU A 894 -1.60 -13.56 -6.78
C LEU A 894 -0.79 -14.61 -6.03
N TYR A 895 -1.03 -14.75 -4.73
CA TYR A 895 -0.42 -15.76 -3.88
C TYR A 895 -1.50 -16.68 -3.31
N GLU A 896 -1.28 -17.98 -3.46
CA GLU A 896 -2.10 -19.03 -2.88
C GLU A 896 -1.29 -19.74 -1.81
N TYR A 897 -1.86 -19.91 -0.62
CA TYR A 897 -1.19 -20.66 0.43
C TYR A 897 -1.31 -22.16 0.15
N TYR A 898 -0.17 -22.80 -0.11
CA TYR A 898 -0.08 -24.22 -0.45
C TYR A 898 1.12 -24.85 0.28
N PRO A 899 0.96 -25.09 1.60
CA PRO A 899 1.99 -25.77 2.36
C PRO A 899 2.21 -27.17 1.78
N LYS A 900 3.47 -27.63 1.80
CA LYS A 900 3.86 -28.95 1.29
C LYS A 900 3.10 -30.11 1.98
N ASP A 901 2.53 -29.80 3.13
CA ASP A 901 1.64 -30.61 3.93
C ASP A 901 0.62 -29.65 4.59
N PRO A 902 -0.64 -29.59 4.13
CA PRO A 902 -1.75 -28.86 4.75
C PRO A 902 -1.84 -29.00 6.26
N ASP A 903 -1.47 -30.18 6.79
CA ASP A 903 -1.50 -30.49 8.21
C ASP A 903 -0.28 -29.92 8.97
N SER A 904 0.73 -29.40 8.26
CA SER A 904 1.99 -28.89 8.82
C SER A 904 2.02 -27.39 9.14
N ALA A 905 1.08 -26.61 8.60
CA ALA A 905 1.02 -25.17 8.87
C ALA A 905 -0.42 -24.60 8.84
N PRO A 906 -1.24 -24.92 9.86
CA PRO A 906 -2.63 -24.52 9.88
C PRO A 906 -2.75 -23.01 10.15
N VAL A 907 -3.40 -22.29 9.24
CA VAL A 907 -4.11 -21.04 9.57
C VAL A 907 -5.49 -21.46 10.09
N LEU A 908 -6.04 -20.91 11.15
CA LEU A 908 -7.29 -21.38 11.76
C LEU A 908 -8.16 -20.19 12.16
N GLU A 909 -9.43 -20.22 11.78
CA GLU A 909 -10.45 -19.44 12.49
C GLU A 909 -10.72 -20.15 13.82
N VAL A 910 -10.56 -19.42 14.92
CA VAL A 910 -10.86 -19.96 16.26
C VAL A 910 -12.00 -19.20 16.94
N ILE A 911 -12.25 -17.96 16.55
CA ILE A 911 -13.38 -17.13 17.00
C ILE A 911 -13.93 -16.35 15.80
N LYS A 912 -15.25 -16.26 15.70
CA LYS A 912 -15.96 -15.45 14.70
C LYS A 912 -16.98 -14.50 15.31
N TYR A 913 -17.41 -13.50 14.54
CA TYR A 913 -18.54 -12.64 14.89
C TYR A 913 -19.86 -13.40 14.71
N SER A 914 -20.61 -13.61 15.81
CA SER A 914 -21.82 -14.44 15.80
C SER A 914 -22.85 -13.90 14.81
N GLY A 915 -23.50 -14.79 14.07
CA GLY A 915 -24.50 -14.43 13.06
C GLY A 915 -23.96 -13.83 11.76
N THR A 916 -22.63 -13.74 11.59
CA THR A 916 -21.98 -13.21 10.38
C THR A 916 -21.07 -14.27 9.74
N PRO A 917 -20.61 -14.05 8.48
CA PRO A 917 -19.58 -14.87 7.86
C PRO A 917 -18.16 -14.45 8.25
N TYR A 918 -17.98 -13.44 9.09
CA TYR A 918 -16.69 -12.83 9.38
C TYR A 918 -16.00 -13.48 10.58
N SER A 919 -14.75 -13.90 10.38
CA SER A 919 -13.84 -14.29 11.44
C SER A 919 -13.42 -13.08 12.26
N ALA A 920 -13.13 -13.30 13.54
CA ALA A 920 -12.67 -12.27 14.48
C ALA A 920 -11.25 -12.56 15.00
N VAL A 921 -10.88 -13.84 15.09
CA VAL A 921 -9.54 -14.26 15.51
C VAL A 921 -9.01 -15.36 14.60
N ILE A 922 -7.84 -15.08 14.01
CA ILE A 922 -7.08 -15.97 13.14
C ILE A 922 -5.80 -16.41 13.86
N VAL A 923 -5.47 -17.69 13.73
CA VAL A 923 -4.25 -18.28 14.29
C VAL A 923 -3.45 -18.92 13.19
N TYR A 924 -2.16 -18.62 13.09
CA TYR A 924 -1.22 -19.29 12.19
C TYR A 924 -0.10 -19.94 12.97
N GLU A 925 0.27 -21.16 12.60
CA GLU A 925 1.42 -21.85 13.16
C GLU A 925 2.20 -22.56 12.06
N ASN A 926 3.47 -22.20 11.90
CA ASN A 926 4.38 -22.89 10.99
C ASN A 926 5.37 -23.71 11.78
N LYS A 927 5.18 -25.03 11.79
CA LYS A 927 6.04 -25.94 12.56
C LYS A 927 7.48 -26.02 12.04
N THR A 928 7.70 -25.60 10.80
CA THR A 928 9.02 -25.60 10.16
C THR A 928 9.84 -24.36 10.54
N SER A 929 9.27 -23.17 10.37
CA SER A 929 9.95 -21.92 10.74
C SER A 929 9.84 -21.60 12.24
N LEU A 930 9.00 -22.35 12.97
CA LEU A 930 8.59 -22.11 14.35
C LEU A 930 7.79 -20.81 14.55
N SER A 931 7.39 -20.16 13.45
CA SER A 931 6.58 -18.95 13.50
C SER A 931 5.18 -19.26 14.01
N LYS A 932 4.66 -18.37 14.84
CA LYS A 932 3.28 -18.40 15.32
C LYS A 932 2.71 -16.99 15.25
N VAL A 933 1.51 -16.84 14.71
CA VAL A 933 0.82 -15.56 14.67
C VAL A 933 -0.60 -15.70 15.21
N VAL A 934 -1.04 -14.74 16.01
CA VAL A 934 -2.46 -14.56 16.36
C VAL A 934 -2.87 -13.18 15.90
N TYR A 935 -3.89 -13.09 15.05
CA TYR A 935 -4.50 -11.82 14.66
C TYR A 935 -5.88 -11.71 15.30
N VAL A 936 -6.05 -10.70 16.14
CA VAL A 936 -7.30 -10.32 16.79
C VAL A 936 -7.80 -9.03 16.13
N ALA A 937 -8.85 -9.16 15.31
CA ALA A 937 -9.38 -8.10 14.44
C ALA A 937 -10.29 -7.09 15.17
N PHE A 938 -10.09 -6.94 16.48
CA PHE A 938 -10.84 -6.01 17.33
C PHE A 938 -10.04 -5.68 18.59
N PRO A 939 -10.31 -4.53 19.24
CA PRO A 939 -9.64 -4.17 20.48
C PRO A 939 -10.12 -5.04 21.64
N LEU A 940 -9.19 -5.74 22.29
CA LEU A 940 -9.43 -6.59 23.46
C LEU A 940 -10.01 -5.80 24.64
N HIS A 941 -9.81 -4.49 24.68
CA HIS A 941 -10.35 -3.58 25.69
C HIS A 941 -11.86 -3.76 25.90
N TYR A 942 -12.60 -3.98 24.81
CA TYR A 942 -14.06 -4.05 24.82
C TYR A 942 -14.63 -5.40 25.32
N LEU A 943 -13.78 -6.36 25.68
CA LEU A 943 -14.18 -7.62 26.29
C LEU A 943 -14.31 -7.50 27.82
N ALA A 944 -15.23 -8.27 28.40
CA ALA A 944 -15.33 -8.43 29.84
C ALA A 944 -13.98 -8.88 30.43
N LYS A 945 -13.59 -8.26 31.56
CA LYS A 945 -12.24 -8.40 32.12
C LYS A 945 -11.80 -9.85 32.34
N ASP A 946 -12.68 -10.72 32.83
CA ASP A 946 -12.36 -12.13 33.08
C ASP A 946 -12.12 -12.90 31.78
N ILE A 947 -12.91 -12.63 30.74
CA ILE A 947 -12.73 -13.19 29.38
C ILE A 947 -11.44 -12.68 28.76
N ARG A 948 -11.23 -11.36 28.76
CA ARG A 948 -10.03 -10.70 28.23
C ARG A 948 -8.76 -11.23 28.87
N ASP A 949 -8.71 -11.25 30.19
CA ASP A 949 -7.52 -11.69 30.93
C ASP A 949 -7.25 -13.18 30.68
N GLN A 950 -8.29 -14.03 30.60
CA GLN A 950 -8.12 -15.44 30.27
C GLN A 950 -7.61 -15.62 28.84
N PHE A 951 -8.14 -14.85 27.90
CA PHE A 951 -7.77 -14.94 26.50
C PHE A 951 -6.31 -14.53 26.26
N ILE A 952 -5.88 -13.39 26.83
CA ILE A 952 -4.47 -12.94 26.77
C ILE A 952 -3.53 -13.99 27.38
N ARG A 953 -3.87 -14.59 28.53
CA ARG A 953 -3.07 -15.66 29.14
C ARG A 953 -2.92 -16.87 28.21
N ASN A 954 -4.01 -17.29 27.59
CA ASN A 954 -3.99 -18.43 26.69
C ASN A 954 -3.17 -18.15 25.43
N ILE A 955 -3.32 -16.96 24.83
CA ILE A 955 -2.54 -16.50 23.67
C ILE A 955 -1.06 -16.57 23.98
N VAL A 956 -0.61 -15.90 25.05
CA VAL A 956 0.83 -15.83 25.39
C VAL A 956 1.40 -17.20 25.75
N SER A 957 0.65 -18.02 26.49
CA SER A 957 1.06 -19.38 26.85
C SER A 957 1.26 -20.27 25.61
N TRP A 958 0.33 -20.22 24.65
CA TRP A 958 0.44 -20.96 23.40
C TRP A 958 1.52 -20.42 22.47
N LEU A 959 1.64 -19.09 22.37
CA LEU A 959 2.63 -18.41 21.55
C LEU A 959 4.05 -18.80 22.00
N LEU A 960 4.29 -18.80 23.31
CA LEU A 960 5.59 -19.11 23.91
C LEU A 960 5.80 -20.61 24.21
N SER A 961 4.86 -21.47 23.86
CA SER A 961 5.00 -22.91 24.10
C SER A 961 6.22 -23.46 23.35
N PRO A 962 6.98 -24.39 23.97
CA PRO A 962 8.08 -25.05 23.28
C PRO A 962 7.54 -25.99 22.19
N PRO A 963 8.23 -26.13 21.04
CA PRO A 963 8.02 -27.18 20.07
C PRO A 963 8.05 -28.56 20.74
N ASP A 964 7.07 -29.39 20.41
CA ASP A 964 7.06 -30.81 20.75
C ASP A 964 7.58 -31.67 19.58
N LEU A 965 7.46 -33.00 19.68
CA LEU A 965 7.91 -33.92 18.63
C LEU A 965 7.20 -33.72 17.28
N SER A 966 6.02 -33.10 17.24
CA SER A 966 5.32 -32.84 15.98
C SER A 966 5.99 -31.76 15.13
N TYR A 967 6.98 -31.04 15.66
CA TYR A 967 7.77 -30.04 14.94
C TYR A 967 9.04 -30.63 14.33
N PHE A 968 9.42 -31.86 14.69
CA PHE A 968 10.60 -32.50 14.14
C PHE A 968 10.55 -32.45 12.60
N PRO A 969 11.65 -32.13 11.88
CA PRO A 969 13.02 -31.97 12.37
C PRO A 969 13.36 -30.62 13.02
N ALA A 970 12.46 -29.64 13.04
CA ALA A 970 12.66 -28.44 13.86
C ALA A 970 12.51 -28.82 15.35
N PRO A 971 13.29 -28.22 16.28
CA PRO A 971 14.26 -27.13 16.11
C PRO A 971 15.71 -27.61 15.85
N TYR A 972 15.90 -28.89 15.51
CA TYR A 972 17.24 -29.49 15.32
C TYR A 972 17.89 -29.12 13.98
N ILE A 973 17.15 -28.50 13.06
CA ILE A 973 17.66 -27.89 11.83
C ILE A 973 17.17 -26.44 11.70
N ASP A 974 17.92 -25.62 10.96
CA ASP A 974 17.53 -24.30 10.50
C ASP A 974 17.58 -24.31 8.96
N MET A 975 16.41 -24.50 8.33
CA MET A 975 16.32 -24.57 6.87
C MET A 975 16.61 -23.22 6.20
N SER A 976 16.26 -22.11 6.85
CA SER A 976 16.50 -20.76 6.32
C SER A 976 17.99 -20.47 6.14
N LYS A 977 18.82 -20.99 7.05
CA LYS A 977 20.29 -20.85 7.01
C LYS A 977 21.00 -22.05 6.41
N LYS A 978 20.24 -23.04 5.91
CA LYS A 978 20.75 -24.32 5.42
C LYS A 978 21.73 -24.99 6.39
N LYS A 979 21.34 -25.08 7.66
CA LYS A 979 22.22 -25.50 8.76
C LYS A 979 21.59 -26.59 9.62
N VAL A 980 22.38 -27.59 10.02
CA VAL A 980 22.01 -28.48 11.13
C VAL A 980 22.24 -27.74 12.44
N ASN A 981 21.16 -27.51 13.19
CA ASN A 981 21.18 -26.77 14.45
C ASN A 981 21.28 -27.70 15.67
N SER A 982 21.88 -28.87 15.51
CA SER A 982 22.08 -29.83 16.59
C SER A 982 23.40 -30.60 16.51
N ALA A 983 23.94 -30.97 17.67
CA ALA A 983 24.99 -31.97 17.81
C ALA A 983 24.36 -33.36 18.00
N ILE A 984 24.77 -34.31 17.16
CA ILE A 984 24.40 -35.71 17.33
C ILE A 984 25.45 -36.37 18.23
N ILE A 985 25.03 -36.95 19.35
CA ILE A 985 25.93 -37.48 20.37
C ILE A 985 25.64 -38.97 20.58
N VAL A 986 26.65 -39.80 20.33
CA VAL A 986 26.60 -41.25 20.53
C VAL A 986 27.49 -41.65 21.71
N GLY A 987 27.19 -42.77 22.37
CA GLY A 987 28.02 -43.28 23.47
C GLY A 987 29.42 -43.71 23.00
N ASN A 988 30.42 -43.58 23.87
CA ASN A 988 31.75 -44.16 23.65
C ASN A 988 31.73 -45.70 23.81
N SER A 989 32.58 -46.41 23.06
CA SER A 989 32.73 -47.87 23.15
C SER A 989 33.37 -48.34 24.46
N ASP A 990 34.15 -47.49 25.13
CA ASP A 990 34.75 -47.81 26.43
C ASP A 990 33.78 -47.45 27.57
N PRO A 991 33.58 -48.32 28.59
CA PRO A 991 32.79 -47.98 29.77
C PRO A 991 33.34 -46.75 30.50
N HIS A 992 32.45 -45.83 30.87
CA HIS A 992 32.82 -44.57 31.54
C HIS A 992 31.63 -43.99 32.31
N GLY A 993 31.90 -43.27 33.40
CA GLY A 993 30.85 -42.65 34.20
C GLY A 993 29.81 -43.67 34.71
N PRO A 994 28.50 -43.40 34.58
CA PRO A 994 27.43 -44.34 34.90
C PRO A 994 27.12 -45.32 33.75
N CYS A 995 27.85 -45.25 32.63
CA CYS A 995 27.54 -45.94 31.39
C CYS A 995 28.49 -47.11 31.10
N GLY A 996 27.95 -48.15 30.45
CA GLY A 996 28.72 -49.17 29.73
C GLY A 996 29.25 -48.65 28.40
N GLY A 997 29.70 -49.57 27.54
CA GLY A 997 30.17 -49.23 26.20
C GLY A 997 29.04 -49.26 25.16
N ALA A 998 29.06 -48.32 24.22
CA ALA A 998 28.15 -48.30 23.09
C ALA A 998 28.40 -49.46 22.11
N HIS A 999 27.32 -49.94 21.50
CA HIS A 999 27.38 -50.95 20.46
C HIS A 999 27.39 -50.32 19.07
N THR A 1000 27.84 -51.10 18.08
CA THR A 1000 27.90 -50.66 16.67
C THR A 1000 26.56 -50.14 16.16
N LEU A 1001 25.44 -50.65 16.67
CA LEU A 1001 24.10 -50.22 16.29
C LEU A 1001 23.81 -48.77 16.70
N ASP A 1002 24.26 -48.34 17.88
CA ASP A 1002 24.06 -46.98 18.38
C ASP A 1002 24.87 -45.98 17.54
N THR A 1003 26.12 -46.31 17.22
CA THR A 1003 27.00 -45.46 16.39
C THR A 1003 26.48 -45.34 14.96
N VAL A 1004 26.06 -46.45 14.34
CA VAL A 1004 25.50 -46.44 12.98
C VAL A 1004 24.20 -45.64 12.94
N GLY A 1005 23.34 -45.79 13.95
CA GLY A 1005 22.11 -45.00 14.09
C GLY A 1005 22.39 -43.49 14.15
N GLY A 1006 23.34 -43.05 14.96
CA GLY A 1006 23.75 -41.63 15.02
C GLY A 1006 24.29 -41.09 13.69
N MET A 1007 25.12 -41.87 12.99
CA MET A 1007 25.61 -41.50 11.64
C MET A 1007 24.46 -41.34 10.63
N MET A 1008 23.45 -42.22 10.70
CA MET A 1008 22.28 -42.18 9.82
C MET A 1008 21.42 -40.92 10.06
N ILE A 1009 21.19 -40.56 11.31
CA ILE A 1009 20.46 -39.33 11.68
C ILE A 1009 21.24 -38.10 11.20
N ALA A 1010 22.55 -38.04 11.46
CA ALA A 1010 23.39 -36.91 11.04
C ALA A 1010 23.35 -36.70 9.52
N ALA A 1011 23.46 -37.79 8.75
CA ALA A 1011 23.38 -37.73 7.29
C ALA A 1011 22.00 -37.23 6.80
N GLN A 1012 20.92 -37.71 7.42
CA GLN A 1012 19.57 -37.29 7.04
C GLN A 1012 19.31 -35.82 7.38
N LEU A 1013 19.67 -35.36 8.56
CA LEU A 1013 19.48 -33.95 8.94
C LEU A 1013 20.31 -33.02 8.08
N GLY A 1014 21.54 -33.42 7.72
CA GLY A 1014 22.36 -32.69 6.73
C GLY A 1014 21.66 -32.59 5.37
N TYR A 1015 21.09 -33.70 4.89
CA TYR A 1015 20.32 -33.73 3.64
C TYR A 1015 19.08 -32.83 3.70
N ILE A 1016 18.25 -32.95 4.74
CA ILE A 1016 17.03 -32.14 4.89
C ILE A 1016 17.36 -30.65 5.02
N ALA A 1017 18.39 -30.31 5.80
CA ALA A 1017 18.81 -28.92 5.98
C ALA A 1017 19.54 -28.36 4.75
N GLY A 1018 19.92 -29.19 3.76
CA GLY A 1018 20.81 -28.76 2.67
C GLY A 1018 22.19 -28.30 3.17
N SER A 1019 22.67 -28.90 4.27
CA SER A 1019 23.87 -28.52 5.00
C SER A 1019 24.97 -29.57 4.87
N GLU A 1020 26.21 -29.13 4.67
CA GLU A 1020 27.40 -30.01 4.69
C GLU A 1020 28.02 -30.16 6.09
N GLU A 1021 27.47 -29.49 7.11
CA GLU A 1021 28.12 -29.29 8.42
C GLU A 1021 27.53 -30.13 9.59
N ALA A 1022 26.86 -31.25 9.33
CA ALA A 1022 26.31 -32.08 10.41
C ALA A 1022 27.42 -32.66 11.32
N LYS A 1023 27.42 -32.32 12.62
CA LYS A 1023 28.45 -32.75 13.58
C LYS A 1023 27.99 -33.96 14.40
N LEU A 1024 28.85 -34.98 14.47
CA LEU A 1024 28.70 -36.17 15.29
C LEU A 1024 29.82 -36.20 16.33
N PHE A 1025 29.48 -36.41 17.60
CA PHE A 1025 30.44 -36.48 18.71
C PHE A 1025 30.24 -37.75 19.53
N LEU A 1026 31.30 -38.19 20.20
CA LEU A 1026 31.16 -39.11 21.33
C LEU A 1026 30.71 -38.32 22.56
N ASP A 1027 29.94 -38.95 23.43
CA ASP A 1027 29.52 -38.36 24.70
C ASP A 1027 30.70 -37.97 25.61
N THR A 1028 31.84 -38.65 25.51
CA THR A 1028 33.09 -38.27 26.18
C THR A 1028 33.81 -37.07 25.55
N ASP A 1029 33.52 -36.75 24.28
CA ASP A 1029 34.09 -35.56 23.61
C ASP A 1029 33.39 -34.27 24.08
N VAL A 1030 32.11 -34.39 24.45
CA VAL A 1030 31.27 -33.25 24.81
C VAL A 1030 31.11 -33.08 26.33
N ALA A 1031 31.25 -34.16 27.10
CA ALA A 1031 30.96 -34.14 28.52
C ALA A 1031 31.87 -35.07 29.35
N TRP A 1032 31.81 -34.91 30.67
CA TRP A 1032 32.48 -35.76 31.64
C TRP A 1032 31.59 -35.98 32.87
N TYR A 1033 31.82 -37.08 33.59
CA TYR A 1033 31.06 -37.45 34.79
C TYR A 1033 31.82 -37.18 36.09
N ASN A 1034 31.18 -36.46 37.01
CA ASN A 1034 31.67 -36.26 38.36
C ASN A 1034 31.12 -37.35 39.29
N TYR A 1035 31.97 -38.30 39.66
CA TYR A 1035 31.60 -39.42 40.54
C TYR A 1035 31.19 -39.01 41.96
N SER A 1036 31.68 -37.87 42.47
CA SER A 1036 31.35 -37.42 43.83
C SER A 1036 29.97 -36.79 43.92
N GLU A 1037 29.53 -36.13 42.85
CA GLU A 1037 28.23 -35.47 42.76
C GLU A 1037 27.18 -36.30 42.02
N ALA A 1038 27.60 -37.37 41.37
CA ALA A 1038 26.79 -38.16 40.43
C ALA A 1038 26.16 -37.29 39.32
N LYS A 1039 26.95 -36.36 38.76
CA LYS A 1039 26.49 -35.38 37.76
C LYS A 1039 27.35 -35.37 36.50
N VAL A 1040 26.73 -35.06 35.37
CA VAL A 1040 27.38 -34.90 34.07
C VAL A 1040 27.57 -33.41 33.78
N TYR A 1041 28.77 -33.02 33.36
CA TYR A 1041 29.14 -31.65 32.99
C TYR A 1041 29.63 -31.58 31.55
N TYR A 1042 29.39 -30.45 30.87
CA TYR A 1042 29.88 -30.23 29.50
C TYR A 1042 31.31 -29.64 29.48
N TRP A 1043 32.07 -30.02 28.45
CA TRP A 1043 33.24 -29.27 28.02
C TRP A 1043 32.81 -28.00 27.25
N PRO A 1044 33.60 -26.91 27.28
CA PRO A 1044 33.32 -25.70 26.51
C PRO A 1044 33.68 -25.93 25.03
N ILE A 1045 32.79 -26.59 24.30
CA ILE A 1045 32.96 -26.89 22.87
C ILE A 1045 32.15 -25.93 21.99
N GLU A 1046 32.76 -25.48 20.90
CA GLU A 1046 32.14 -24.55 19.96
C GLU A 1046 31.08 -25.23 19.09
N GLY A 1047 29.87 -24.67 19.05
CA GLY A 1047 28.77 -25.16 18.22
C GLY A 1047 27.95 -26.29 18.82
N LEU A 1048 28.01 -26.51 20.14
CA LEU A 1048 27.05 -27.35 20.86
C LEU A 1048 25.73 -26.59 21.01
N THR A 1049 24.85 -26.72 20.01
CA THR A 1049 23.50 -26.12 19.96
C THR A 1049 22.47 -27.09 20.55
N ASN A 1050 21.39 -27.47 19.85
CA ASN A 1050 20.49 -28.54 20.28
C ASN A 1050 21.20 -29.91 20.30
N ILE A 1051 20.65 -30.89 21.02
CA ILE A 1051 21.28 -32.20 21.16
C ILE A 1051 20.35 -33.29 20.65
N ILE A 1052 20.90 -34.24 19.91
CA ILE A 1052 20.27 -35.54 19.66
C ILE A 1052 21.17 -36.59 20.29
N THR A 1053 20.71 -37.24 21.34
CA THR A 1053 21.46 -38.27 22.07
C THR A 1053 20.96 -39.66 21.68
N VAL A 1054 21.90 -40.51 21.28
CA VAL A 1054 21.60 -41.88 20.80
C VAL A 1054 22.10 -42.90 21.79
N GLY A 1055 21.23 -43.85 22.12
CA GLY A 1055 21.48 -44.93 23.10
C GLY A 1055 20.89 -44.61 24.47
N GLY A 1056 20.47 -45.66 25.20
CA GLY A 1056 19.86 -45.50 26.53
C GLY A 1056 20.82 -44.95 27.60
N PRO A 1057 20.33 -44.63 28.81
CA PRO A 1057 21.14 -44.01 29.86
C PRO A 1057 22.26 -44.92 30.40
N GLY A 1058 22.17 -46.24 30.18
CA GLY A 1058 23.27 -47.17 30.44
C GLY A 1058 24.38 -47.16 29.37
N VAL A 1059 24.23 -46.40 28.29
CA VAL A 1059 25.15 -46.37 27.12
C VAL A 1059 25.69 -44.97 26.85
N ASN A 1060 24.88 -43.94 27.06
CA ASN A 1060 25.23 -42.56 26.74
C ASN A 1060 25.06 -41.65 27.97
N GLN A 1061 26.13 -40.99 28.41
CA GLN A 1061 26.08 -40.15 29.62
C GLN A 1061 25.21 -38.89 29.44
N ILE A 1062 24.99 -38.43 28.20
CA ILE A 1062 24.03 -37.34 27.93
C ILE A 1062 22.60 -37.81 28.13
N THR A 1063 22.29 -39.03 27.69
CA THR A 1063 20.99 -39.66 27.99
C THR A 1063 20.82 -39.88 29.50
N TRP A 1064 21.88 -40.30 30.20
CA TRP A 1064 21.86 -40.42 31.66
C TRP A 1064 21.48 -39.10 32.33
N ARG A 1065 22.04 -37.98 31.88
CA ARG A 1065 21.79 -36.66 32.47
C ARG A 1065 20.32 -36.24 32.40
N TYR A 1066 19.69 -36.42 31.23
CA TYR A 1066 18.36 -35.84 30.98
C TYR A 1066 17.22 -36.85 31.16
N PHE A 1067 17.46 -38.15 30.93
CA PHE A 1067 16.40 -39.15 30.84
C PHE A 1067 16.54 -40.31 31.85
N ALA A 1068 17.48 -40.28 32.80
CA ALA A 1068 17.59 -41.31 33.84
C ALA A 1068 16.86 -40.99 35.17
N ASN A 1069 16.06 -39.90 35.21
CA ASN A 1069 15.34 -39.42 36.40
C ASN A 1069 14.26 -38.38 36.00
N PRO A 1070 13.21 -38.09 36.80
CA PRO A 1070 12.08 -37.23 36.42
C PRO A 1070 12.39 -35.73 36.49
N TRP A 1071 13.65 -35.32 36.63
CA TRP A 1071 13.99 -33.91 36.85
C TRP A 1071 13.92 -33.06 35.58
N TYR A 1072 14.17 -33.66 34.42
CA TYR A 1072 14.17 -32.95 33.13
C TYR A 1072 13.10 -33.48 32.19
N ALA A 1073 12.93 -34.80 32.13
CA ALA A 1073 12.06 -35.43 31.15
C ALA A 1073 10.78 -35.99 31.80
N PRO A 1074 9.59 -35.73 31.21
CA PRO A 1074 8.35 -36.34 31.65
C PRO A 1074 8.34 -37.86 31.42
N GLY A 1075 8.99 -38.34 30.36
CA GLY A 1075 9.38 -39.72 30.18
C GLY A 1075 10.82 -39.96 30.65
N TYR A 1076 11.03 -40.93 31.54
CA TYR A 1076 12.37 -41.22 32.04
C TYR A 1076 12.55 -42.70 32.32
N ILE A 1077 13.80 -43.15 32.26
CA ILE A 1077 14.21 -44.53 32.43
C ILE A 1077 14.83 -44.69 33.83
N GLN A 1078 14.39 -45.71 34.55
CA GLN A 1078 15.02 -46.15 35.80
C GLN A 1078 15.20 -47.67 35.80
N TRP A 1079 15.86 -48.23 36.81
CA TRP A 1079 16.04 -49.67 36.96
C TRP A 1079 15.21 -50.22 38.12
N ASP A 1080 14.60 -51.39 37.93
CA ASP A 1080 13.95 -52.13 39.02
C ASP A 1080 14.97 -52.85 39.92
N GLU A 1081 14.51 -53.45 41.02
CA GLU A 1081 15.37 -54.20 41.97
C GLU A 1081 16.07 -55.42 41.35
N ARG A 1082 15.64 -55.86 40.17
CA ARG A 1082 16.20 -57.00 39.44
C ARG A 1082 17.14 -56.57 38.32
N GLY A 1083 17.31 -55.26 38.11
CA GLY A 1083 18.16 -54.66 37.09
C GLY A 1083 17.51 -54.51 35.71
N ASN A 1084 16.19 -54.68 35.59
CA ASN A 1084 15.48 -54.41 34.34
C ASN A 1084 15.18 -52.91 34.19
N GLN A 1085 15.26 -52.38 32.98
CA GLN A 1085 14.87 -51.00 32.68
C GLN A 1085 13.35 -50.82 32.73
N LEU A 1086 12.93 -49.68 33.28
CA LEU A 1086 11.55 -49.21 33.35
C LEU A 1086 11.47 -47.84 32.69
N LEU A 1087 10.68 -47.70 31.63
CA LEU A 1087 10.32 -46.41 31.06
C LEU A 1087 9.04 -45.93 31.76
N ILE A 1088 9.13 -44.84 32.52
CA ILE A 1088 8.00 -44.20 33.18
C ILE A 1088 7.60 -42.99 32.36
N THR A 1089 6.33 -42.90 32.01
CA THR A 1089 5.72 -41.72 31.38
C THR A 1089 4.62 -41.14 32.28
N PRO A 1090 4.06 -39.95 31.97
CA PRO A 1090 2.98 -39.38 32.78
C PRO A 1090 1.73 -40.27 32.89
N SER A 1091 1.52 -41.16 31.92
CA SER A 1091 0.32 -41.99 31.80
C SER A 1091 0.58 -43.49 31.96
N ASN A 1092 1.79 -43.99 31.73
CA ASN A 1092 2.10 -45.42 31.66
C ASN A 1092 3.48 -45.78 32.25
N ILE A 1093 3.69 -47.07 32.52
CA ILE A 1093 4.99 -47.63 32.89
C ILE A 1093 5.24 -48.85 32.00
N TYR A 1094 6.38 -48.88 31.29
CA TYR A 1094 6.79 -49.98 30.43
C TYR A 1094 8.00 -50.69 31.03
N ASN A 1095 7.94 -52.02 31.15
CA ASN A 1095 9.01 -52.83 31.72
C ASN A 1095 9.77 -53.60 30.63
N GLU A 1096 11.09 -53.49 30.60
CA GLU A 1096 11.97 -54.18 29.65
C GLU A 1096 11.65 -55.68 29.52
N SER A 1097 11.42 -56.37 30.64
CA SER A 1097 11.17 -57.82 30.66
C SER A 1097 9.86 -58.25 29.97
N GLU A 1098 8.94 -57.31 29.73
CA GLU A 1098 7.67 -57.54 29.05
C GLU A 1098 7.72 -57.18 27.56
N TRP A 1099 8.61 -56.25 27.20
CA TRP A 1099 8.66 -55.65 25.86
C TRP A 1099 9.85 -56.13 25.01
N VAL A 1100 10.89 -56.67 25.64
CA VAL A 1100 12.10 -57.18 24.97
C VAL A 1100 12.05 -58.70 24.82
N ALA A 1101 12.13 -59.19 23.58
CA ALA A 1101 12.23 -60.60 23.23
C ALA A 1101 13.05 -60.77 21.94
N LEU A 1102 13.34 -62.01 21.53
CA LEU A 1102 14.09 -62.26 20.29
C LEU A 1102 13.36 -61.65 19.07
N GLY A 1103 13.94 -60.60 18.50
CA GLY A 1103 13.36 -59.85 17.37
C GLY A 1103 12.24 -58.87 17.73
N GLN A 1104 12.10 -58.51 19.01
CA GLN A 1104 11.14 -57.53 19.50
C GLN A 1104 11.81 -56.65 20.57
N ASP A 1105 11.68 -55.33 20.43
CA ASP A 1105 12.21 -54.33 21.36
C ASP A 1105 11.31 -53.09 21.33
N LEU A 1106 11.43 -52.22 22.33
CA LEU A 1106 10.74 -50.94 22.40
C LEU A 1106 11.62 -49.83 21.83
N ALA A 1107 11.09 -49.06 20.87
CA ALA A 1107 11.73 -47.84 20.38
C ALA A 1107 11.22 -46.64 21.18
N ILE A 1108 12.14 -45.78 21.62
CA ILE A 1108 11.88 -44.61 22.47
C ILE A 1108 12.41 -43.37 21.73
N ILE A 1109 11.50 -42.43 21.47
CA ILE A 1109 11.81 -41.13 20.88
C ILE A 1109 11.13 -40.08 21.77
N GLU A 1110 11.93 -39.24 22.42
CA GLU A 1110 11.41 -38.21 23.34
C GLU A 1110 12.18 -36.91 23.17
N SER A 1111 11.46 -35.80 22.96
CA SER A 1111 12.04 -34.47 22.88
C SER A 1111 11.67 -33.67 24.12
N ILE A 1112 12.66 -33.00 24.71
CA ILE A 1112 12.46 -32.07 25.83
C ILE A 1112 13.12 -30.73 25.53
N TYR A 1113 12.57 -29.67 26.13
CA TYR A 1113 13.19 -28.34 26.16
C TYR A 1113 13.71 -28.06 27.58
N VAL A 1114 15.00 -27.75 27.69
CA VAL A 1114 15.68 -27.46 28.95
C VAL A 1114 15.84 -25.94 29.06
N ALA A 1115 14.94 -25.31 29.81
CA ALA A 1115 14.83 -23.85 29.86
C ALA A 1115 16.10 -23.17 30.42
N GLU A 1116 16.78 -23.80 31.38
CA GLU A 1116 18.02 -23.26 31.96
C GLU A 1116 19.20 -23.27 30.98
N GLU A 1117 19.11 -24.06 29.91
CA GLU A 1117 20.13 -24.20 28.87
C GLU A 1117 19.71 -23.58 27.53
N ASP A 1118 18.47 -23.10 27.41
CA ASP A 1118 17.85 -22.64 26.15
C ASP A 1118 18.08 -23.63 25.00
N ARG A 1119 17.78 -24.92 25.26
CA ARG A 1119 18.18 -26.02 24.37
C ARG A 1119 17.17 -27.16 24.31
N TYR A 1120 17.00 -27.72 23.12
CA TYR A 1120 16.25 -28.94 22.90
C TYR A 1120 17.14 -30.17 22.93
N VAL A 1121 16.65 -31.24 23.57
CA VAL A 1121 17.34 -32.53 23.66
C VAL A 1121 16.39 -33.63 23.19
N LEU A 1122 16.78 -34.32 22.11
CA LEU A 1122 16.06 -35.49 21.57
C LEU A 1122 16.75 -36.77 22.02
N LEU A 1123 16.03 -37.62 22.75
CA LEU A 1123 16.40 -39.00 23.00
C LEU A 1123 16.00 -39.87 21.81
N VAL A 1124 16.94 -40.68 21.34
CA VAL A 1124 16.69 -41.76 20.37
C VAL A 1124 17.31 -43.05 20.91
N ALA A 1125 16.48 -43.90 21.50
CA ALA A 1125 16.94 -45.10 22.22
C ALA A 1125 15.94 -46.26 22.13
N GLY A 1126 16.33 -47.40 22.71
CA GLY A 1126 15.43 -48.49 23.06
C GLY A 1126 15.90 -49.14 24.35
N PHE A 1127 15.17 -50.15 24.84
CA PHE A 1127 15.67 -50.94 25.98
C PHE A 1127 16.93 -51.72 25.59
N GLY A 1128 16.98 -52.25 24.37
CA GLY A 1128 18.18 -52.84 23.75
C GLY A 1128 18.64 -52.14 22.47
N GLY A 1129 19.69 -52.69 21.86
CA GLY A 1129 20.27 -52.14 20.62
C GLY A 1129 19.37 -52.27 19.39
N ASP A 1130 18.48 -53.26 19.35
CA ASP A 1130 17.50 -53.41 18.26
C ASP A 1130 16.43 -52.30 18.36
N GLY A 1131 16.01 -51.94 19.56
CA GLY A 1131 15.10 -50.82 19.83
C GLY A 1131 15.73 -49.47 19.49
N THR A 1132 16.98 -49.22 19.89
CA THR A 1132 17.72 -48.00 19.51
C THR A 1132 17.86 -47.90 18.00
N ARG A 1133 18.20 -48.99 17.32
CA ARG A 1133 18.27 -49.03 15.85
C ARG A 1133 16.92 -48.70 15.23
N ALA A 1134 15.83 -49.25 15.78
CA ALA A 1134 14.49 -48.98 15.30
C ALA A 1134 14.12 -47.50 15.45
N ALA A 1135 14.39 -46.91 16.61
CA ALA A 1135 14.18 -45.48 16.88
C ALA A 1135 15.01 -44.61 15.91
N CYS A 1136 16.28 -44.92 15.68
CA CYS A 1136 17.13 -44.19 14.74
C CYS A 1136 16.59 -44.25 13.31
N LEU A 1137 16.06 -45.41 12.88
CA LEU A 1137 15.48 -45.54 11.56
C LEU A 1137 14.18 -44.74 11.42
N ILE A 1138 13.33 -44.69 12.45
CA ILE A 1138 12.12 -43.87 12.46
C ILE A 1138 12.50 -42.38 12.29
N VAL A 1139 13.48 -41.89 13.05
CA VAL A 1139 13.97 -40.51 12.94
C VAL A 1139 14.59 -40.23 11.57
N GLN A 1140 15.37 -41.17 11.03
CA GLN A 1140 15.98 -41.03 9.69
C GLN A 1140 14.94 -40.97 8.57
N LEU A 1141 13.83 -41.69 8.70
CA LEU A 1141 12.80 -41.77 7.67
C LEU A 1141 11.65 -40.80 7.92
N PHE A 1142 11.78 -39.93 8.91
CA PHE A 1142 10.76 -38.94 9.23
C PHE A 1142 10.44 -38.09 7.99
N GLY A 1143 9.14 -37.93 7.70
CA GLY A 1143 8.65 -37.23 6.51
C GLY A 1143 8.82 -38.00 5.20
N THR A 1144 9.05 -39.31 5.23
CA THR A 1144 9.10 -40.17 4.04
C THR A 1144 8.00 -41.24 4.10
N ASP A 1145 7.41 -41.60 2.94
CA ASP A 1145 6.37 -42.65 2.83
C ASP A 1145 6.92 -44.08 2.96
N LYS A 1146 8.18 -44.25 3.41
CA LYS A 1146 8.87 -45.54 3.44
C LYS A 1146 8.62 -46.25 4.76
N GLU A 1147 7.68 -47.19 4.75
CA GLU A 1147 7.50 -48.12 5.88
C GLU A 1147 8.48 -49.30 5.77
N ILE A 1148 9.53 -49.30 6.60
CA ILE A 1148 10.61 -50.31 6.54
C ILE A 1148 10.52 -51.33 7.68
N MET A 1149 9.70 -51.08 8.69
CA MET A 1149 9.50 -51.95 9.84
C MET A 1149 8.03 -51.98 10.27
N LYS A 1150 7.51 -53.17 10.61
CA LYS A 1150 6.14 -53.32 11.13
C LYS A 1150 6.09 -52.91 12.61
N LEU A 1151 5.43 -51.80 12.91
CA LEU A 1151 5.13 -51.39 14.28
C LEU A 1151 3.93 -52.20 14.82
N ARG A 1152 4.02 -52.71 16.04
CA ARG A 1152 2.91 -53.43 16.72
C ARG A 1152 1.98 -52.49 17.52
N GLY A 1153 1.94 -51.22 17.14
CA GLY A 1153 1.20 -50.13 17.81
C GLY A 1153 2.11 -48.95 18.14
N VAL A 1154 1.50 -47.80 18.40
CA VAL A 1154 2.09 -46.61 19.04
C VAL A 1154 1.54 -46.60 20.46
N ALA A 1155 2.41 -46.43 21.46
CA ALA A 1155 2.04 -46.45 22.87
C ALA A 1155 2.15 -45.05 23.48
#